data_AF-A0A1X0R5W8-F1
#
_entry.id   AF-A0A1X0R5W8-F1
#
_cell.length_a   1.000
_cell.length_b   1.000
_cell.length_c   1.000
_cell.angle_alpha   90.00
_cell.angle_beta   90.00
_cell.angle_gamma   90.00
#
_symmetry.space_group_name_H-M   'P 1'
#
loop_
_entity.id
_entity.type
_entity.pdbx_description
1 polymer ?
#
loop_
_entity_poly.entity_id
_entity_poly.type
_entity_poly.pdbx_seq_one_letter_code
_entity_poly.pdbx_strand_id
1 'polypeptide(L)'
;MYTHLAQFQSCCWKYWDISVPYALFEKKEFDRISPSFLGWWGPAKGVPMLVFVASDVLLPETTPATIKKMQEALQQRIKNIFRATHLIPSRQEPGNSSHAPVDVKSLFLLPSTSQPIIHIIPSMPKPSVETEYTLDEPLPISSYLEQLSISEPGNLNDEYGDKLLRNFVTIWTKTAVNRHPLHRKMNDAKYVPLPTPIQFASSVVPLLHFLFNQPMRENNENFRDIIISHYSSTKGMIQQIEVILRKKIKDNIEIERVFSKNYCYNVMQHCQEAYLQDSPPFYPEKYHVWKRDHALRLYASLARGPCKEEYASRLERECDLVWKENRQSCEHLSLTGRSCRLKTGHESISSQSQKRDDRAILADSGKHSSGVTFFHACNCGRTQKLRDDPFDIMDANVKFYQRFTCCLGKDRAALDMKASVFGDNQHLELRYDDVPADDSALLLLGPATVYKNNVGLDNVEGFLNNTNYLIPWSITTVNDLKLHKQEQVEKKAKETITAVLQPVPNQEEWPVLGKAPAAASKTTKVIPAPTAASLEAFPALGTNPPPTSTPVITPEIPVKQLFEAKENSNSRGSSRRRRYNRMRDRLQGLIRGYIGAEYECAQGHRFLSCGEGRVCKIGHAGHPKEHGNYFVHQDLNVFILCPCCYTPNGNGSSATISSSSEVTAQLMRLYVVTPDEDITISIEPKIKINIPGSDKSIHVDLGIRDPLYLGPGGTYVLRLPFIYRDENGLPIPIETDIERRMASAVLQKDYIKFHYKKASKWALTG
;
A
#
# COMPACT_ATOMS: atom_id res chain seq x y z
N MET A 1 8.70 -43.48 36.75
CA MET A 1 8.11 -44.24 35.63
C MET A 1 7.83 -45.67 36.07
N TYR A 2 8.81 -46.59 36.15
CA TYR A 2 8.60 -48.01 36.48
C TYR A 2 7.64 -48.25 37.67
N THR A 3 7.85 -47.57 38.80
CA THR A 3 6.97 -47.64 39.99
C THR A 3 5.50 -47.37 39.66
N HIS A 4 5.20 -46.24 39.02
CA HIS A 4 3.84 -45.81 38.70
C HIS A 4 3.22 -46.62 37.57
N LEU A 5 4.01 -47.11 36.62
CA LEU A 5 3.53 -48.00 35.56
C LEU A 5 3.16 -49.39 36.11
N ALA A 6 3.98 -49.96 37.01
CA ALA A 6 3.67 -51.21 37.69
C ALA A 6 2.48 -51.08 38.66
N GLN A 7 2.34 -49.94 39.34
CA GLN A 7 1.16 -49.62 40.15
C GLN A 7 -0.11 -49.50 39.29
N PHE A 8 -0.03 -48.81 38.15
CA PHE A 8 -1.14 -48.70 37.20
C PHE A 8 -1.54 -50.08 36.64
N GLN A 9 -0.57 -50.89 36.19
CA GLN A 9 -0.81 -52.26 35.73
C GLN A 9 -1.51 -53.13 36.79
N SER A 10 -1.17 -52.95 38.08
CA SER A 10 -1.84 -53.64 39.19
C SER A 10 -3.30 -53.23 39.34
N CYS A 11 -3.63 -51.94 39.16
CA CYS A 11 -5.02 -51.49 39.09
C CYS A 11 -5.77 -52.08 37.89
N CYS A 12 -5.14 -52.15 36.71
CA CYS A 12 -5.75 -52.77 35.53
C CYS A 12 -6.02 -54.27 35.73
N TRP A 13 -5.07 -55.03 36.27
CA TRP A 13 -5.26 -56.45 36.58
C TRP A 13 -6.34 -56.69 37.65
N LYS A 14 -6.45 -55.82 38.66
CA LYS A 14 -7.55 -55.91 39.64
C LYS A 14 -8.93 -55.57 39.06
N TYR A 15 -8.99 -54.71 38.06
CA TYR A 15 -10.24 -54.40 37.34
C TYR A 15 -10.71 -55.60 36.51
N TRP A 16 -9.80 -56.26 35.79
CA TRP A 16 -10.10 -57.44 34.95
C TRP A 16 -10.10 -58.80 35.70
N ASP A 17 -10.07 -58.79 37.04
CA ASP A 17 -9.95 -59.99 37.91
C ASP A 17 -8.79 -60.95 37.54
N ILE A 18 -7.68 -60.38 37.05
CA ILE A 18 -6.47 -61.14 36.66
C ILE A 18 -5.57 -61.31 37.89
N SER A 19 -5.27 -62.56 38.21
CA SER A 19 -4.44 -62.92 39.37
C SER A 19 -3.06 -62.24 39.31
N VAL A 20 -2.83 -61.31 40.23
CA VAL A 20 -1.60 -60.52 40.30
C VAL A 20 -0.44 -61.42 40.76
N PRO A 21 0.69 -61.46 40.02
CA PRO A 21 1.87 -62.24 40.41
C PRO A 21 2.37 -61.87 41.81
N TYR A 22 2.34 -62.83 42.76
CA TYR A 22 2.74 -62.69 44.17
C TYR A 22 4.03 -61.87 44.38
N ALA A 23 5.00 -62.06 43.48
CA ALA A 23 6.33 -61.46 43.51
C ALA A 23 6.39 -59.92 43.33
N LEU A 24 5.30 -59.27 42.92
CA LEU A 24 5.30 -57.82 42.64
C LEU A 24 5.07 -56.93 43.87
N PHE A 25 4.40 -57.42 44.92
CA PHE A 25 3.77 -56.54 45.93
C PHE A 25 3.87 -57.02 47.40
N GLU A 26 4.87 -57.83 47.77
CA GLU A 26 5.18 -58.04 49.20
C GLU A 26 5.75 -56.75 49.83
N LYS A 27 4.84 -55.85 50.25
CA LYS A 27 5.09 -54.97 51.39
C LYS A 27 5.07 -55.82 52.66
N LYS A 28 6.21 -56.42 53.00
CA LYS A 28 6.60 -56.55 54.41
C LYS A 28 7.59 -55.45 54.72
N GLU A 29 7.40 -54.84 55.89
CA GLU A 29 8.17 -53.67 56.31
C GLU A 29 9.57 -54.10 56.75
N PHE A 30 10.54 -53.19 56.62
CA PHE A 30 11.94 -53.39 57.00
C PHE A 30 12.69 -54.56 56.31
N ASP A 31 12.72 -54.57 54.97
CA ASP A 31 13.97 -54.96 54.30
C ASP A 31 14.20 -54.27 52.94
N ARG A 32 15.45 -54.20 52.48
CA ARG A 32 15.83 -53.66 51.17
C ARG A 32 15.52 -54.68 50.07
N ILE A 33 14.28 -54.69 49.57
CA ILE A 33 13.82 -55.57 48.47
C ILE A 33 14.81 -55.55 47.31
N SER A 34 15.56 -56.63 47.12
CA SER A 34 16.50 -56.72 46.00
C SER A 34 15.73 -56.86 44.67
N PRO A 35 16.21 -56.26 43.55
CA PRO A 35 15.53 -56.37 42.24
C PRO A 35 15.31 -57.82 41.76
N SER A 36 16.06 -58.76 42.32
CA SER A 36 15.94 -60.22 42.16
C SER A 36 14.53 -60.77 42.39
N PHE A 37 13.70 -60.12 43.22
CA PHE A 37 12.43 -60.69 43.66
C PHE A 37 11.26 -60.48 42.69
N LEU A 38 11.23 -59.40 41.89
CA LEU A 38 10.05 -58.88 41.16
C LEU A 38 9.48 -59.75 40.00
N GLY A 39 9.85 -61.03 39.89
CA GLY A 39 9.36 -61.94 38.83
C GLY A 39 9.76 -61.49 37.42
N TRP A 40 9.06 -61.99 36.38
CA TRP A 40 9.23 -61.54 34.98
C TRP A 40 8.80 -60.08 34.73
N TRP A 41 8.18 -59.46 35.74
CA TRP A 41 7.60 -58.12 35.67
C TRP A 41 8.54 -57.06 36.27
N GLY A 42 9.69 -57.49 36.82
CA GLY A 42 10.73 -56.63 37.36
C GLY A 42 11.56 -55.91 36.28
N PRO A 43 12.18 -54.77 36.61
CA PRO A 43 12.97 -54.00 35.64
C PRO A 43 14.24 -54.75 35.20
N ALA A 44 14.70 -55.70 36.03
CA ALA A 44 15.83 -56.58 35.74
C ALA A 44 15.45 -57.89 35.02
N LYS A 45 14.16 -58.16 34.78
CA LYS A 45 13.65 -59.50 34.42
C LYS A 45 12.60 -59.50 33.31
N GLY A 46 12.52 -58.41 32.55
CA GLY A 46 11.87 -58.34 31.23
C GLY A 46 12.84 -57.99 30.10
N VAL A 47 14.15 -58.00 30.37
CA VAL A 47 15.21 -57.57 29.43
C VAL A 47 15.36 -58.63 28.32
N PRO A 48 15.02 -58.33 27.05
CA PRO A 48 15.05 -59.34 25.98
C PRO A 48 16.47 -59.76 25.61
N MET A 49 16.64 -61.03 25.22
CA MET A 49 17.86 -61.50 24.55
C MET A 49 17.79 -61.13 23.08
N LEU A 50 18.72 -60.31 22.59
CA LEU A 50 18.82 -60.05 21.14
C LEU A 50 19.65 -61.15 20.47
N VAL A 51 19.04 -61.72 19.42
CA VAL A 51 19.66 -62.60 18.43
C VAL A 51 19.26 -62.09 17.05
N PHE A 52 20.11 -62.33 16.06
CA PHE A 52 20.01 -61.72 14.73
C PHE A 52 19.81 -62.80 13.68
N VAL A 53 19.02 -62.50 12.65
CA VAL A 53 18.93 -63.29 11.41
C VAL A 53 19.17 -62.33 10.27
N ALA A 54 20.12 -62.66 9.39
CA ALA A 54 20.36 -61.95 8.14
C ALA A 54 19.94 -62.87 6.99
N SER A 55 18.86 -62.51 6.30
CA SER A 55 18.40 -63.20 5.09
C SER A 55 19.03 -62.59 3.84
N ASP A 56 18.99 -63.35 2.73
CA ASP A 56 19.46 -62.92 1.40
C ASP A 56 20.87 -62.32 1.39
N VAL A 57 21.77 -62.88 2.19
CA VAL A 57 23.16 -62.42 2.23
C VAL A 57 23.90 -62.92 1.00
N LEU A 58 24.27 -61.99 0.12
CA LEU A 58 25.18 -62.25 -0.99
C LEU A 58 26.58 -62.56 -0.45
N LEU A 59 27.13 -63.72 -0.81
CA LEU A 59 28.43 -64.21 -0.40
C LEU A 59 29.26 -64.57 -1.64
N PRO A 60 30.57 -64.20 -1.71
CA PRO A 60 31.43 -64.60 -2.82
C PRO A 60 31.60 -66.12 -2.96
N GLU A 61 31.55 -66.83 -1.83
CA GLU A 61 31.59 -68.29 -1.73
C GLU A 61 30.60 -68.74 -0.66
N THR A 62 29.62 -69.57 -1.01
CA THR A 62 28.54 -70.04 -0.14
C THR A 62 28.88 -71.30 0.68
N THR A 63 30.14 -71.46 1.09
CA THR A 63 30.56 -72.63 1.89
C THR A 63 30.11 -72.51 3.36
N PRO A 64 29.87 -73.63 4.06
CA PRO A 64 29.62 -73.61 5.51
C PRO A 64 30.74 -72.94 6.33
N ALA A 65 31.99 -73.02 5.85
CA ALA A 65 33.14 -72.41 6.51
C ALA A 65 33.18 -70.88 6.36
N THR A 66 32.88 -70.35 5.16
CA THR A 66 32.80 -68.90 4.91
C THR A 66 31.61 -68.28 5.63
N ILE A 67 30.44 -68.96 5.62
CA ILE A 67 29.26 -68.55 6.40
C ILE A 67 29.60 -68.47 7.90
N LYS A 68 30.17 -69.52 8.49
CA LYS A 68 30.55 -69.55 9.91
C LYS A 68 31.55 -68.43 10.26
N LYS A 69 32.59 -68.24 9.46
CA LYS A 69 33.60 -67.17 9.64
C LYS A 69 32.96 -65.79 9.61
N MET A 70 31.95 -65.58 8.75
CA MET A 70 31.19 -64.33 8.69
C MET A 70 30.25 -64.15 9.88
N GLN A 71 29.59 -65.21 10.36
CA GLN A 71 28.80 -65.17 11.61
C GLN A 71 29.66 -64.75 12.81
N GLU A 72 30.85 -65.34 12.95
CA GLU A 72 31.81 -65.00 14.03
C GLU A 72 32.29 -63.55 13.93
N ALA A 73 32.65 -63.08 12.72
CA ALA A 73 33.08 -61.71 12.48
C ALA A 73 31.97 -60.67 12.72
N LEU A 74 30.74 -60.93 12.25
CA LEU A 74 29.59 -60.06 12.48
C LEU A 74 29.19 -60.04 13.96
N GLN A 75 29.17 -61.20 14.63
CA GLN A 75 28.95 -61.28 16.08
C GLN A 75 29.94 -60.40 16.84
N GLN A 76 31.22 -60.41 16.49
CA GLN A 76 32.22 -59.59 17.17
C GLN A 76 32.06 -58.10 16.83
N ARG A 77 31.71 -57.74 15.58
CA ARG A 77 31.40 -56.35 15.19
C ARG A 77 30.20 -55.80 15.97
N ILE A 78 29.08 -56.53 16.03
CA ILE A 78 27.88 -56.15 16.80
C ILE A 78 28.22 -56.00 18.29
N LYS A 79 28.94 -56.97 18.87
CA LYS A 79 29.42 -56.91 20.27
C LYS A 79 30.40 -55.76 20.54
N ASN A 80 31.06 -55.21 19.52
CA ASN A 80 31.92 -54.02 19.65
C ASN A 80 31.11 -52.72 19.52
N ILE A 81 30.24 -52.61 18.51
CA ILE A 81 29.37 -51.44 18.29
C ILE A 81 28.52 -51.16 19.53
N PHE A 82 27.84 -52.17 20.07
CA PHE A 82 26.98 -52.00 21.25
C PHE A 82 27.76 -51.66 22.55
N ARG A 83 29.07 -51.90 22.61
CA ARG A 83 29.92 -51.40 23.71
C ARG A 83 30.30 -49.94 23.50
N ALA A 84 30.65 -49.57 22.27
CA ALA A 84 30.99 -48.20 21.91
C ALA A 84 29.80 -47.23 22.05
N THR A 85 28.57 -47.71 21.82
CA THR A 85 27.32 -46.96 22.07
C THR A 85 26.76 -47.14 23.48
N HIS A 86 27.49 -47.79 24.39
CA HIS A 86 27.10 -48.08 25.78
C HIS A 86 25.76 -48.84 25.96
N LEU A 87 25.28 -49.54 24.92
CA LEU A 87 24.07 -50.37 24.97
C LEU A 87 24.28 -51.70 25.72
N ILE A 88 25.52 -52.18 25.80
CA ILE A 88 25.92 -53.31 26.67
C ILE A 88 27.18 -52.95 27.49
N PRO A 89 27.41 -53.61 28.64
CA PRO A 89 28.59 -53.37 29.46
C PRO A 89 29.93 -53.54 28.72
N SER A 90 30.92 -52.74 29.13
CA SER A 90 32.31 -52.87 28.71
C SER A 90 32.88 -54.26 29.05
N ARG A 91 33.97 -54.63 28.39
CA ARG A 91 34.65 -55.91 28.63
C ARG A 91 35.32 -55.85 30.00
N GLN A 92 34.78 -56.58 30.98
CA GLN A 92 35.37 -56.69 32.32
C GLN A 92 36.80 -57.24 32.22
N GLU A 93 37.70 -56.68 33.03
CA GLU A 93 39.05 -57.22 33.20
C GLU A 93 39.03 -58.51 34.02
N PRO A 94 39.84 -59.52 33.66
CA PRO A 94 39.81 -60.84 34.30
C PRO A 94 40.55 -60.81 35.65
N GLY A 95 39.96 -60.19 36.67
CA GLY A 95 40.56 -60.11 38.01
C GLY A 95 39.63 -59.82 39.19
N ASN A 96 38.40 -59.31 38.98
CA ASN A 96 37.55 -58.85 40.08
C ASN A 96 36.24 -59.66 40.17
N SER A 97 36.25 -60.76 40.93
CA SER A 97 35.18 -61.78 40.97
C SER A 97 34.06 -61.53 41.99
N SER A 98 33.90 -60.30 42.49
CA SER A 98 32.95 -59.92 43.56
C SER A 98 31.88 -58.94 43.07
N HIS A 99 30.94 -59.47 42.27
CA HIS A 99 29.71 -58.82 41.79
C HIS A 99 29.84 -57.51 40.98
N ALA A 100 29.48 -57.63 39.70
CA ALA A 100 28.41 -56.81 39.16
C ALA A 100 27.40 -57.72 38.43
N PRO A 101 26.11 -57.77 38.82
CA PRO A 101 25.09 -58.32 37.93
C PRO A 101 24.99 -57.44 36.67
N VAL A 102 24.42 -57.98 35.59
CA VAL A 102 24.07 -57.18 34.40
C VAL A 102 23.29 -55.95 34.84
N ASP A 103 23.83 -54.74 34.58
CA ASP A 103 23.26 -53.51 35.14
C ASP A 103 21.81 -53.36 34.68
N VAL A 104 20.92 -53.11 35.65
CA VAL A 104 19.45 -53.18 35.58
C VAL A 104 18.85 -52.05 34.69
N LYS A 105 19.71 -51.34 33.98
CA LYS A 105 19.42 -50.26 33.02
C LYS A 105 19.57 -50.71 31.56
N SER A 106 20.07 -51.94 31.33
CA SER A 106 20.33 -52.49 30.00
C SER A 106 19.02 -52.76 29.25
N LEU A 107 18.84 -52.17 28.06
CA LEU A 107 17.62 -52.33 27.24
C LEU A 107 17.44 -53.76 26.70
N PHE A 108 18.54 -54.49 26.52
CA PHE A 108 18.57 -55.87 26.05
C PHE A 108 19.85 -56.56 26.55
N LEU A 109 19.90 -57.89 26.41
CA LEU A 109 21.08 -58.71 26.67
C LEU A 109 21.63 -59.29 25.36
N LEU A 110 22.95 -59.20 25.14
CA LEU A 110 23.63 -60.08 24.18
C LEU A 110 24.15 -61.34 24.88
N PRO A 111 23.90 -62.55 24.33
CA PRO A 111 24.45 -63.79 24.88
C PRO A 111 25.99 -63.81 24.93
N SER A 112 26.51 -64.19 26.09
CA SER A 112 27.93 -64.38 26.38
C SER A 112 28.45 -65.81 26.12
N THR A 113 27.61 -66.69 25.57
CA THR A 113 27.97 -68.08 25.25
C THR A 113 28.86 -68.21 24.01
N SER A 114 29.40 -69.41 23.80
CA SER A 114 30.11 -69.81 22.57
C SER A 114 29.19 -70.06 21.35
N GLN A 115 27.87 -70.15 21.54
CA GLN A 115 26.92 -70.29 20.43
C GLN A 115 26.79 -68.97 19.64
N PRO A 116 26.63 -69.02 18.31
CA PRO A 116 26.47 -67.83 17.48
C PRO A 116 25.15 -67.11 17.81
N ILE A 117 25.21 -65.80 18.01
CA ILE A 117 24.04 -64.94 18.23
C ILE A 117 23.43 -64.41 16.93
N ILE A 118 24.06 -64.70 15.79
CA ILE A 118 23.62 -64.31 14.45
C ILE A 118 23.53 -65.54 13.55
N HIS A 119 22.39 -65.70 12.89
CA HIS A 119 22.19 -66.65 11.80
C HIS A 119 22.28 -65.92 10.46
N ILE A 120 22.86 -66.58 9.45
CA ILE A 120 22.97 -66.08 8.08
C ILE A 120 22.28 -67.09 7.19
N ILE A 121 21.35 -66.62 6.38
CA ILE A 121 20.76 -67.37 5.27
C ILE A 121 21.37 -66.77 4.00
N PRO A 122 22.13 -67.54 3.19
CA PRO A 122 22.67 -67.03 1.94
C PRO A 122 21.53 -66.64 1.00
N SER A 123 21.73 -65.70 0.07
CA SER A 123 20.75 -65.50 -1.00
C SER A 123 20.80 -66.68 -1.99
N MET A 124 19.66 -67.01 -2.58
CA MET A 124 19.66 -67.91 -3.75
C MET A 124 20.44 -67.22 -4.89
N PRO A 125 21.27 -67.95 -5.64
CA PRO A 125 21.57 -67.54 -7.00
C PRO A 125 20.26 -67.65 -7.79
N LYS A 126 19.50 -66.56 -7.85
CA LYS A 126 18.34 -66.47 -8.74
C LYS A 126 18.86 -66.74 -10.15
N PRO A 127 18.36 -67.75 -10.88
CA PRO A 127 18.70 -67.90 -12.28
C PRO A 127 18.28 -66.60 -12.99
N SER A 128 19.17 -66.06 -13.82
CA SER A 128 18.91 -64.86 -14.62
C SER A 128 17.99 -65.21 -15.79
N VAL A 129 16.75 -65.57 -15.47
CA VAL A 129 15.67 -65.67 -16.44
C VAL A 129 15.20 -64.25 -16.70
N GLU A 130 15.58 -63.71 -17.85
CA GLU A 130 14.97 -62.52 -18.43
C GLU A 130 13.58 -62.89 -18.97
N THR A 131 12.65 -63.25 -18.08
CA THR A 131 11.25 -63.41 -18.44
C THR A 131 10.63 -62.03 -18.61
N GLU A 132 10.49 -61.59 -19.86
CA GLU A 132 9.64 -60.46 -20.22
C GLU A 132 8.21 -60.75 -19.73
N TYR A 133 7.80 -60.07 -18.66
CA TYR A 133 6.44 -60.15 -18.14
C TYR A 133 5.51 -59.28 -19.01
N THR A 134 5.08 -59.84 -20.14
CA THR A 134 3.91 -59.33 -20.88
C THR A 134 2.63 -59.68 -20.13
N LEU A 135 1.65 -58.77 -20.16
CA LEU A 135 0.44 -58.91 -19.33
C LEU A 135 -0.57 -59.94 -19.88
N ASP A 136 -0.36 -60.38 -21.12
CA ASP A 136 -1.35 -61.10 -21.93
C ASP A 136 -1.18 -62.63 -21.93
N GLU A 137 -0.04 -63.18 -21.48
CA GLU A 137 0.19 -64.62 -21.31
C GLU A 137 0.61 -64.98 -19.86
N PRO A 138 -0.33 -65.42 -19.00
CA PRO A 138 -0.01 -65.88 -17.65
C PRO A 138 0.63 -67.29 -17.68
N LEU A 139 1.80 -67.42 -17.03
CA LEU A 139 2.49 -68.70 -16.85
C LEU A 139 1.57 -69.80 -16.29
N PRO A 140 1.53 -71.01 -16.89
CA PRO A 140 0.74 -72.12 -16.37
C PRO A 140 1.14 -72.51 -14.94
N ILE A 141 0.13 -72.64 -14.07
CA ILE A 141 0.31 -73.02 -12.65
C ILE A 141 1.07 -74.35 -12.51
N SER A 142 0.89 -75.29 -13.45
CA SER A 142 1.66 -76.55 -13.50
C SER A 142 3.17 -76.30 -13.58
N SER A 143 3.63 -75.46 -14.52
CA SER A 143 5.07 -75.22 -14.73
C SER A 143 5.70 -74.41 -13.61
N TYR A 144 4.93 -73.51 -12.97
CA TYR A 144 5.38 -72.83 -11.75
C TYR A 144 5.50 -73.79 -10.55
N LEU A 145 4.58 -74.74 -10.42
CA LEU A 145 4.66 -75.80 -9.40
C LEU A 145 5.78 -76.81 -9.69
N GLU A 146 6.07 -77.12 -10.95
CA GLU A 146 7.23 -77.94 -11.34
C GLU A 146 8.55 -77.24 -10.99
N GLN A 147 8.69 -75.94 -11.29
CA GLN A 147 9.86 -75.14 -10.88
C GLN A 147 10.05 -75.11 -9.35
N LEU A 148 8.96 -75.11 -8.57
CA LEU A 148 9.00 -75.24 -7.11
C LEU A 148 9.24 -76.68 -6.61
N SER A 149 9.00 -77.71 -7.43
CA SER A 149 9.24 -79.11 -7.04
C SER A 149 10.70 -79.55 -7.17
N ILE A 150 11.52 -78.86 -7.98
CA ILE A 150 12.96 -79.14 -8.14
C ILE A 150 13.73 -78.58 -6.93
N SER A 151 13.51 -79.23 -5.79
CA SER A 151 14.30 -79.05 -4.58
C SER A 151 15.37 -80.13 -4.54
N GLU A 152 16.57 -79.82 -5.06
CA GLU A 152 17.69 -80.77 -4.99
C GLU A 152 18.07 -81.06 -3.52
N PRO A 153 18.24 -82.35 -3.14
CA PRO A 153 18.68 -82.75 -1.80
C PRO A 153 20.11 -82.31 -1.49
N GLY A 154 20.27 -81.03 -1.14
CA GLY A 154 21.58 -80.39 -0.98
C GLY A 154 21.56 -78.86 -1.12
N ASN A 155 20.41 -78.24 -1.45
CA ASN A 155 20.31 -76.78 -1.48
C ASN A 155 20.69 -76.17 -0.12
N LEU A 156 21.85 -75.51 -0.09
CA LEU A 156 22.38 -74.81 1.08
C LEU A 156 21.44 -73.72 1.58
N ASN A 157 20.57 -73.16 0.72
CA ASN A 157 19.58 -72.19 1.18
C ASN A 157 18.47 -72.87 1.99
N ASP A 158 17.90 -73.99 1.56
CA ASP A 158 16.84 -74.68 2.32
C ASP A 158 17.37 -75.24 3.65
N GLU A 159 18.60 -75.76 3.67
CA GLU A 159 19.23 -76.18 4.92
C GLU A 159 19.48 -74.99 5.88
N TYR A 160 19.95 -73.85 5.39
CA TYR A 160 20.17 -72.69 6.26
C TYR A 160 18.86 -71.95 6.61
N GLY A 161 17.88 -71.91 5.71
CA GLY A 161 16.64 -71.14 5.79
C GLY A 161 15.55 -71.79 6.63
N ASP A 162 15.36 -73.11 6.54
CA ASP A 162 14.45 -73.85 7.43
C ASP A 162 15.24 -74.58 8.52
N LYS A 163 15.93 -75.68 8.17
CA LYS A 163 16.47 -76.66 9.13
C LYS A 163 17.40 -76.04 10.19
N LEU A 164 18.39 -75.25 9.78
CA LEU A 164 19.34 -74.61 10.69
C LEU A 164 18.75 -73.36 11.37
N LEU A 165 17.91 -72.57 10.69
CA LEU A 165 17.19 -71.46 11.32
C LEU A 165 16.28 -71.97 12.45
N ARG A 166 15.50 -73.03 12.20
CA ARG A 166 14.61 -73.69 13.16
C ARG A 166 15.39 -74.22 14.36
N ASN A 167 16.58 -74.77 14.14
CA ASN A 167 17.50 -75.17 15.21
C ASN A 167 18.03 -73.96 16.00
N PHE A 168 18.50 -72.90 15.33
CA PHE A 168 18.99 -71.67 15.94
C PHE A 168 17.92 -71.01 16.82
N VAL A 169 16.70 -70.81 16.29
CA VAL A 169 15.56 -70.29 17.04
C VAL A 169 15.22 -71.21 18.22
N THR A 170 15.14 -72.53 18.00
CA THR A 170 14.84 -73.50 19.08
C THR A 170 15.87 -73.45 20.21
N ILE A 171 17.16 -73.30 19.90
CA ILE A 171 18.24 -73.15 20.88
C ILE A 171 18.04 -71.87 21.71
N TRP A 172 17.77 -70.75 21.04
CA TRP A 172 17.64 -69.46 21.72
C TRP A 172 16.33 -69.33 22.51
N THR A 173 15.20 -69.82 22.00
CA THR A 173 13.94 -69.92 22.76
C THR A 173 14.10 -70.81 24.00
N LYS A 174 14.71 -72.00 23.88
CA LYS A 174 15.00 -72.87 25.05
C LYS A 174 15.92 -72.18 26.06
N THR A 175 16.86 -71.35 25.59
CA THR A 175 17.78 -70.60 26.45
C THR A 175 17.08 -69.44 27.16
N ALA A 176 16.23 -68.67 26.47
CA ALA A 176 15.45 -67.59 27.06
C ALA A 176 14.44 -68.10 28.11
N VAL A 177 13.84 -69.27 27.89
CA VAL A 177 12.90 -69.88 28.87
C VAL A 177 13.62 -70.48 30.08
N ASN A 178 14.70 -71.26 29.88
CA ASN A 178 15.26 -72.12 30.94
C ASN A 178 16.61 -71.64 31.51
N ARG A 179 17.32 -70.74 30.82
CA ARG A 179 18.72 -70.41 31.11
C ARG A 179 19.03 -68.90 31.07
N HIS A 180 18.01 -68.04 31.04
CA HIS A 180 18.21 -66.59 30.98
C HIS A 180 19.03 -66.09 32.20
N PRO A 181 20.18 -65.43 32.00
CA PRO A 181 21.11 -65.11 33.11
C PRO A 181 20.45 -64.32 34.24
N LEU A 182 19.57 -63.38 33.89
CA LEU A 182 18.84 -62.56 34.86
C LEU A 182 17.76 -63.31 35.67
N HIS A 183 17.33 -64.50 35.25
CA HIS A 183 16.20 -65.22 35.87
C HIS A 183 16.64 -66.33 36.83
N ARG A 184 17.90 -66.78 36.70
CA ARG A 184 18.51 -67.81 37.54
C ARG A 184 18.99 -67.18 38.87
N LYS A 185 18.41 -67.60 40.01
CA LYS A 185 19.00 -67.33 41.33
C LYS A 185 20.35 -68.04 41.43
N MET A 186 21.35 -67.43 42.10
CA MET A 186 22.67 -68.07 42.28
C MET A 186 22.63 -69.31 43.17
N ASN A 187 21.85 -69.27 44.28
CA ASN A 187 21.96 -70.26 45.37
C ASN A 187 20.68 -71.08 45.63
N ASP A 188 19.67 -71.05 44.75
CA ASP A 188 18.33 -71.55 45.10
C ASP A 188 17.57 -72.06 43.86
N ALA A 189 17.12 -73.32 43.88
CA ALA A 189 16.67 -74.08 42.70
C ALA A 189 15.23 -73.79 42.24
N LYS A 190 14.60 -72.72 42.75
CA LYS A 190 13.23 -72.31 42.37
C LYS A 190 13.26 -71.31 41.21
N TYR A 191 12.91 -71.79 40.02
CA TYR A 191 12.69 -70.97 38.83
C TYR A 191 11.57 -69.94 39.05
N VAL A 192 11.67 -68.79 38.38
CA VAL A 192 10.55 -67.82 38.32
C VAL A 192 9.52 -68.33 37.31
N PRO A 193 8.25 -68.54 37.68
CA PRO A 193 7.22 -69.01 36.75
C PRO A 193 7.01 -67.99 35.62
N LEU A 194 6.79 -68.49 34.39
CA LEU A 194 6.49 -67.68 33.22
C LEU A 194 5.16 -66.90 33.41
N PRO A 195 5.00 -65.73 32.77
CA PRO A 195 3.70 -65.10 32.57
C PRO A 195 2.67 -66.07 31.98
N THR A 196 1.42 -66.02 32.44
CA THR A 196 0.33 -66.65 31.69
C THR A 196 0.02 -65.84 30.42
N PRO A 197 -0.55 -66.44 29.36
CA PRO A 197 -0.94 -65.68 28.15
C PRO A 197 -1.88 -64.52 28.45
N ILE A 198 -2.78 -64.69 29.43
CA ILE A 198 -3.73 -63.66 29.89
C ILE A 198 -2.98 -62.50 30.57
N GLN A 199 -2.05 -62.80 31.49
CA GLN A 199 -1.22 -61.76 32.14
C GLN A 199 -0.36 -61.01 31.12
N PHE A 200 0.19 -61.72 30.12
CA PHE A 200 0.96 -61.10 29.04
C PHE A 200 0.10 -60.16 28.19
N ALA A 201 -1.02 -60.63 27.63
CA ALA A 201 -1.89 -59.82 26.78
C ALA A 201 -2.43 -58.57 27.50
N SER A 202 -2.90 -58.74 28.75
CA SER A 202 -3.38 -57.61 29.58
C SER A 202 -2.28 -56.64 30.04
N SER A 203 -1.00 -57.03 29.99
CA SER A 203 0.12 -56.10 30.22
C SER A 203 0.42 -55.21 29.00
N VAL A 204 0.06 -55.67 27.80
CA VAL A 204 0.27 -54.91 26.55
C VAL A 204 -0.73 -53.75 26.45
N VAL A 205 -1.95 -53.87 26.98
CA VAL A 205 -3.00 -52.83 26.87
C VAL A 205 -2.57 -51.46 27.46
N PRO A 206 -2.10 -51.36 28.73
CA PRO A 206 -1.56 -50.09 29.24
C PRO A 206 -0.33 -49.58 28.49
N LEU A 207 0.54 -50.48 28.01
CA LEU A 207 1.73 -50.10 27.25
C LEU A 207 1.36 -49.48 25.89
N LEU A 208 0.39 -50.07 25.16
CA LEU A 208 -0.11 -49.51 23.89
C LEU A 208 -0.73 -48.13 24.10
N HIS A 209 -1.53 -47.96 25.16
CA HIS A 209 -2.13 -46.67 25.50
C HIS A 209 -1.05 -45.59 25.74
N PHE A 210 -0.04 -45.86 26.57
CA PHE A 210 0.98 -44.86 26.90
C PHE A 210 2.02 -44.61 25.80
N LEU A 211 2.39 -45.62 25.00
CA LEU A 211 3.45 -45.49 23.99
C LEU A 211 2.94 -44.96 22.66
N PHE A 212 1.76 -45.41 22.21
CA PHE A 212 1.20 -45.04 20.90
C PHE A 212 0.02 -44.06 20.99
N ASN A 213 -0.32 -43.60 22.21
CA ASN A 213 -1.46 -42.72 22.48
C ASN A 213 -2.78 -43.26 21.91
N GLN A 214 -2.92 -44.60 21.82
CA GLN A 214 -4.11 -45.22 21.24
C GLN A 214 -5.30 -45.09 22.21
N PRO A 215 -6.48 -44.64 21.72
CA PRO A 215 -7.69 -44.55 22.52
C PRO A 215 -8.32 -45.94 22.65
N MET A 216 -7.78 -46.75 23.55
CA MET A 216 -8.36 -48.03 23.96
C MET A 216 -9.74 -47.78 24.58
N ARG A 217 -10.78 -48.47 24.09
CA ARG A 217 -12.15 -48.36 24.60
C ARG A 217 -12.66 -49.71 25.08
N GLU A 218 -13.46 -49.68 26.14
CA GLU A 218 -14.15 -50.82 26.71
C GLU A 218 -15.61 -50.38 26.92
N ASN A 219 -16.58 -51.11 26.38
CA ASN A 219 -18.01 -50.73 26.39
C ASN A 219 -18.30 -49.30 25.88
N ASN A 220 -17.62 -48.88 24.80
CA ASN A 220 -17.60 -47.51 24.23
C ASN A 220 -17.01 -46.39 25.11
N GLU A 221 -16.81 -46.61 26.41
CA GLU A 221 -16.08 -45.68 27.28
C GLU A 221 -14.56 -45.79 27.10
N ASN A 222 -13.84 -44.76 27.52
CA ASN A 222 -12.37 -44.71 27.44
C ASN A 222 -11.76 -45.51 28.60
N PHE A 223 -10.94 -46.51 28.29
CA PHE A 223 -10.27 -47.38 29.27
C PHE A 223 -9.57 -46.58 30.39
N ARG A 224 -8.95 -45.45 30.04
CA ARG A 224 -8.30 -44.53 30.99
C ARG A 224 -9.27 -44.05 32.08
N ASP A 225 -10.48 -43.67 31.69
CA ASP A 225 -11.44 -42.99 32.57
C ASP A 225 -12.21 -44.01 33.43
N ILE A 226 -12.42 -45.23 32.91
CA ILE A 226 -12.88 -46.40 33.67
C ILE A 226 -11.88 -46.75 34.80
N ILE A 227 -10.58 -46.85 34.49
CA ILE A 227 -9.58 -47.15 35.52
C ILE A 227 -9.41 -46.00 36.52
N ILE A 228 -9.63 -44.74 36.12
CA ILE A 228 -9.66 -43.59 37.04
C ILE A 228 -10.90 -43.60 37.94
N SER A 229 -12.08 -44.00 37.46
CA SER A 229 -13.30 -44.04 38.28
C SER A 229 -13.23 -45.14 39.35
N HIS A 230 -12.75 -46.34 38.99
CA HIS A 230 -12.52 -47.44 39.93
C HIS A 230 -11.32 -47.20 40.87
N TYR A 231 -10.26 -46.53 40.39
CA TYR A 231 -9.02 -46.28 41.16
C TYR A 231 -8.52 -44.84 41.00
N SER A 232 -9.14 -43.91 41.73
CA SER A 232 -8.86 -42.46 41.65
C SER A 232 -7.38 -42.05 41.80
N SER A 233 -6.58 -42.82 42.54
CA SER A 233 -5.14 -42.62 42.70
C SER A 233 -4.32 -42.78 41.41
N THR A 234 -4.85 -43.48 40.40
CA THR A 234 -4.20 -43.67 39.10
C THR A 234 -4.07 -42.38 38.30
N LYS A 235 -4.95 -41.39 38.51
CA LYS A 235 -4.95 -40.11 37.78
C LYS A 235 -3.60 -39.38 37.87
N GLY A 236 -2.99 -39.35 39.06
CA GLY A 236 -1.66 -38.78 39.27
C GLY A 236 -0.53 -39.62 38.68
N MET A 237 -0.67 -40.96 38.71
CA MET A 237 0.30 -41.89 38.10
C MET A 237 0.37 -41.69 36.58
N ILE A 238 -0.79 -41.62 35.93
CA ILE A 238 -0.94 -41.35 34.49
C ILE A 238 -0.24 -40.04 34.11
N GLN A 239 -0.54 -38.94 34.81
CA GLN A 239 0.07 -37.63 34.56
C GLN A 239 1.60 -37.68 34.67
N GLN A 240 2.14 -38.35 35.70
CA GLN A 240 3.58 -38.51 35.88
C GLN A 240 4.22 -39.40 34.80
N ILE A 241 3.54 -40.45 34.33
CA ILE A 241 4.00 -41.27 33.20
C ILE A 241 4.07 -40.40 31.93
N GLU A 242 2.99 -39.73 31.55
CA GLU A 242 2.95 -38.86 30.36
C GLU A 242 3.99 -37.72 30.40
N VAL A 243 4.19 -37.08 31.55
CA VAL A 243 5.18 -36.01 31.71
C VAL A 243 6.61 -36.53 31.51
N ILE A 244 6.93 -37.73 32.02
CA ILE A 244 8.26 -38.32 31.81
C ILE A 244 8.42 -38.79 30.36
N LEU A 245 7.40 -39.39 29.74
CA LEU A 245 7.44 -39.79 28.32
C LEU A 245 7.67 -38.58 27.41
N ARG A 246 6.92 -37.48 27.60
CA ARG A 246 7.15 -36.23 26.88
C ARG A 246 8.56 -35.67 27.12
N LYS A 247 8.93 -35.40 28.38
CA LYS A 247 10.19 -34.71 28.75
C LYS A 247 11.47 -35.54 28.58
N LYS A 248 11.41 -36.87 28.45
CA LYS A 248 12.60 -37.73 28.30
C LYS A 248 12.68 -38.54 27.02
N ILE A 249 11.56 -38.83 26.37
CA ILE A 249 11.55 -39.66 25.15
C ILE A 249 11.22 -38.81 23.93
N LYS A 250 10.15 -38.01 23.98
CA LYS A 250 9.68 -37.26 22.81
C LYS A 250 10.76 -36.32 22.24
N ASP A 251 11.38 -35.51 23.09
CA ASP A 251 12.39 -34.53 22.67
C ASP A 251 13.70 -35.18 22.15
N ASN A 252 13.95 -36.45 22.49
CA ASN A 252 15.11 -37.22 22.01
C ASN A 252 14.82 -38.04 20.74
N ILE A 253 13.56 -38.34 20.45
CA ILE A 253 13.14 -39.03 19.21
C ILE A 253 12.82 -38.00 18.11
N GLU A 254 12.09 -36.93 18.42
CA GLU A 254 11.75 -35.85 17.47
C GLU A 254 12.89 -34.82 17.31
N ILE A 255 14.15 -35.25 17.33
CA ILE A 255 15.32 -34.35 17.37
C ILE A 255 15.36 -33.37 16.17
N GLU A 256 14.93 -33.81 14.98
CA GLU A 256 14.78 -32.94 13.81
C GLU A 256 13.73 -31.84 14.01
N ARG A 257 12.64 -32.14 14.74
CA ARG A 257 11.61 -31.14 15.05
C ARG A 257 12.09 -30.17 16.12
N VAL A 258 12.81 -30.65 17.15
CA VAL A 258 13.43 -29.79 18.16
C VAL A 258 14.43 -28.82 17.51
N PHE A 259 15.29 -29.32 16.62
CA PHE A 259 16.22 -28.50 15.84
C PHE A 259 15.48 -27.50 14.94
N SER A 260 14.51 -27.96 14.14
CA SER A 260 13.74 -27.11 13.22
C SER A 260 12.97 -26.01 13.94
N LYS A 261 12.38 -26.28 15.13
CA LYS A 261 11.75 -25.24 15.96
C LYS A 261 12.72 -24.13 16.36
N ASN A 262 13.90 -24.51 16.87
CA ASN A 262 14.90 -23.52 17.29
C ASN A 262 15.44 -22.73 16.08
N TYR A 263 15.79 -23.42 14.99
CA TYR A 263 16.27 -22.76 13.76
C TYR A 263 15.23 -21.80 13.17
N CYS A 264 13.99 -22.25 12.97
CA CYS A 264 12.91 -21.41 12.44
C CYS A 264 12.56 -20.24 13.36
N TYR A 265 12.69 -20.38 14.69
CA TYR A 265 12.49 -19.27 15.63
C TYR A 265 13.52 -18.15 15.45
N ASN A 266 14.81 -18.48 15.41
CA ASN A 266 15.87 -17.48 15.23
C ASN A 266 15.75 -16.80 13.85
N VAL A 267 15.45 -17.56 12.79
CA VAL A 267 15.19 -17.00 11.44
C VAL A 267 13.95 -16.10 11.43
N MET A 268 12.88 -16.48 12.16
CA MET A 268 11.68 -15.65 12.31
C MET A 268 11.99 -14.31 12.99
N GLN A 269 12.76 -14.31 14.08
CA GLN A 269 13.14 -13.08 14.80
C GLN A 269 13.92 -12.12 13.90
N HIS A 270 14.89 -12.62 13.14
CA HIS A 270 15.62 -11.79 12.18
C HIS A 270 14.72 -11.21 11.07
N CYS A 271 13.68 -11.95 10.64
CA CYS A 271 12.69 -11.43 9.69
C CYS A 271 11.75 -10.38 10.32
N GLN A 272 11.48 -10.45 11.63
CA GLN A 272 10.77 -9.40 12.38
C GLN A 272 11.61 -8.12 12.48
N GLU A 273 12.91 -8.24 12.72
CA GLU A 273 13.86 -7.10 12.68
C GLU A 273 13.85 -6.42 11.30
N ALA A 274 14.00 -7.20 10.22
CA ALA A 274 13.97 -6.69 8.84
C ALA A 274 12.62 -6.08 8.43
N TYR A 275 11.51 -6.49 9.06
CA TYR A 275 10.19 -5.87 8.90
C TYR A 275 10.11 -4.50 9.61
N LEU A 276 10.75 -4.35 10.76
CA LEU A 276 10.82 -3.09 11.53
C LEU A 276 11.84 -2.10 10.97
N GLN A 277 12.95 -2.59 10.42
CA GLN A 277 14.03 -1.78 9.86
C GLN A 277 13.52 -0.86 8.73
N ASP A 278 13.90 0.41 8.75
CA ASP A 278 13.57 1.44 7.74
C ASP A 278 12.04 1.62 7.48
N SER A 279 11.19 1.11 8.39
CA SER A 279 9.75 1.24 8.34
C SER A 279 9.27 2.47 9.14
N PRO A 280 8.44 3.37 8.57
CA PRO A 280 7.96 4.57 9.25
C PRO A 280 7.28 4.31 10.62
N PRO A 281 7.16 5.34 11.49
CA PRO A 281 6.45 5.21 12.76
C PRO A 281 5.01 4.75 12.60
N PHE A 282 4.29 5.32 11.62
CA PHE A 282 2.93 4.93 11.23
C PHE A 282 2.86 4.78 9.70
N TYR A 283 2.14 3.79 9.20
CA TYR A 283 1.99 3.51 7.77
C TYR A 283 0.67 2.79 7.44
N PRO A 284 0.19 2.91 6.19
CA PRO A 284 -1.09 2.35 5.78
C PRO A 284 -1.04 0.85 5.50
N GLU A 285 -2.20 0.20 5.44
CA GLU A 285 -2.35 -1.25 5.19
C GLU A 285 -1.58 -1.72 3.95
N LYS A 286 -1.64 -0.95 2.86
CA LYS A 286 -0.94 -1.26 1.61
C LYS A 286 0.59 -1.32 1.76
N TYR A 287 1.18 -0.54 2.66
CA TYR A 287 2.61 -0.62 2.99
C TYR A 287 2.90 -1.79 3.93
N HIS A 288 2.04 -1.98 4.94
CA HIS A 288 2.11 -3.11 5.88
C HIS A 288 2.17 -4.45 5.13
N VAL A 289 1.18 -4.73 4.26
CA VAL A 289 1.11 -5.97 3.47
C VAL A 289 2.36 -6.14 2.62
N TRP A 290 2.80 -5.12 1.88
CA TRP A 290 4.01 -5.19 1.07
C TRP A 290 5.27 -5.53 1.88
N LYS A 291 5.46 -4.89 3.04
CA LYS A 291 6.62 -5.10 3.93
C LYS A 291 6.57 -6.47 4.61
N ARG A 292 5.38 -6.91 5.03
CA ARG A 292 5.13 -8.24 5.60
C ARG A 292 5.40 -9.34 4.59
N ASP A 293 4.90 -9.21 3.37
CA ASP A 293 5.10 -10.18 2.30
C ASP A 293 6.57 -10.20 1.81
N HIS A 294 7.30 -9.10 1.96
CA HIS A 294 8.77 -9.09 1.82
C HIS A 294 9.45 -9.90 2.94
N ALA A 295 9.09 -9.69 4.21
CA ALA A 295 9.62 -10.46 5.34
C ALA A 295 9.29 -11.96 5.25
N LEU A 296 8.09 -12.32 4.78
CA LEU A 296 7.70 -13.72 4.53
C LEU A 296 8.52 -14.36 3.40
N ARG A 297 8.88 -13.62 2.35
CA ARG A 297 9.79 -14.11 1.29
C ARG A 297 11.23 -14.30 1.79
N LEU A 298 11.73 -13.40 2.62
CA LEU A 298 13.03 -13.55 3.29
C LEU A 298 13.03 -14.79 4.22
N TYR A 299 11.98 -14.94 5.03
CA TYR A 299 11.81 -16.13 5.87
C TYR A 299 11.74 -17.41 5.02
N ALA A 300 11.00 -17.41 3.91
CA ALA A 300 10.87 -18.56 3.03
C ALA A 300 12.19 -18.97 2.35
N SER A 301 13.09 -18.02 2.06
CA SER A 301 14.40 -18.33 1.49
C SER A 301 15.37 -18.91 2.52
N LEU A 302 15.30 -18.47 3.78
CA LEU A 302 16.16 -18.91 4.88
C LEU A 302 15.68 -20.20 5.59
N ALA A 303 14.41 -20.27 6.00
CA ALA A 303 13.91 -21.32 6.90
C ALA A 303 13.80 -22.72 6.26
N ARG A 304 14.03 -23.78 7.06
CA ARG A 304 14.09 -25.19 6.65
C ARG A 304 13.54 -26.13 7.75
N GLY A 305 13.15 -27.35 7.35
CA GLY A 305 12.69 -28.40 8.25
C GLY A 305 11.18 -28.38 8.56
N PRO A 306 10.66 -29.37 9.31
CA PRO A 306 9.22 -29.64 9.48
C PRO A 306 8.43 -28.54 10.21
N CYS A 307 9.08 -27.61 10.91
CA CYS A 307 8.42 -26.47 11.55
C CYS A 307 8.47 -25.18 10.71
N LYS A 308 8.87 -25.23 9.43
CA LYS A 308 8.93 -24.04 8.57
C LYS A 308 7.59 -23.30 8.48
N GLU A 309 6.51 -24.01 8.20
CA GLU A 309 5.17 -23.42 7.98
C GLU A 309 4.55 -22.93 9.30
N GLU A 310 4.70 -23.71 10.38
CA GLU A 310 4.29 -23.37 11.76
C GLU A 310 4.82 -21.98 12.19
N TYR A 311 6.04 -21.63 11.77
CA TYR A 311 6.68 -20.34 12.06
C TYR A 311 6.47 -19.28 10.96
N ALA A 312 6.17 -19.64 9.71
CA ALA A 312 5.75 -18.69 8.67
C ALA A 312 4.43 -18.02 9.03
N SER A 313 3.41 -18.82 9.34
CA SER A 313 2.11 -18.34 9.83
C SER A 313 2.18 -17.77 11.25
N ARG A 314 3.35 -17.81 11.91
CA ARG A 314 3.62 -17.03 13.12
C ARG A 314 4.18 -15.65 12.77
N LEU A 315 5.20 -15.58 11.90
CA LEU A 315 5.78 -14.33 11.42
C LEU A 315 4.71 -13.37 10.88
N GLU A 316 3.80 -13.89 10.04
CA GLU A 316 2.68 -13.14 9.48
C GLU A 316 1.84 -12.46 10.58
N ARG A 317 1.34 -13.24 11.56
CA ARG A 317 0.53 -12.74 12.68
C ARG A 317 1.27 -11.74 13.57
N GLU A 318 2.56 -11.93 13.80
CA GLU A 318 3.36 -11.04 14.63
C GLU A 318 3.59 -9.68 13.92
N CYS A 319 3.82 -9.68 12.60
CA CYS A 319 3.87 -8.46 11.78
C CYS A 319 2.51 -7.73 11.74
N ASP A 320 1.42 -8.48 11.58
CA ASP A 320 0.03 -7.99 11.64
C ASP A 320 -0.29 -7.31 12.98
N LEU A 321 0.08 -7.94 14.11
CA LEU A 321 -0.12 -7.39 15.46
C LEU A 321 0.66 -6.09 15.67
N VAL A 322 1.95 -6.07 15.33
CA VAL A 322 2.82 -4.89 15.44
C VAL A 322 2.28 -3.70 14.65
N TRP A 323 1.66 -3.94 13.49
CA TRP A 323 0.97 -2.89 12.75
C TRP A 323 -0.29 -2.41 13.47
N LYS A 324 -1.23 -3.32 13.77
CA LYS A 324 -2.55 -3.02 14.35
C LYS A 324 -2.50 -2.35 15.72
N GLU A 325 -1.55 -2.71 16.58
CA GLU A 325 -1.41 -2.08 17.90
C GLU A 325 -0.80 -0.68 17.85
N ASN A 326 0.28 -0.51 17.07
CA ASN A 326 1.20 0.61 17.28
C ASN A 326 1.76 1.29 16.02
N ARG A 327 1.54 0.76 14.82
CA ARG A 327 2.03 1.39 13.57
C ARG A 327 0.96 1.67 12.51
N GLN A 328 -0.32 1.46 12.81
CA GLN A 328 -1.41 1.86 11.92
C GLN A 328 -1.53 3.39 11.84
N SER A 329 -1.61 3.91 10.61
CA SER A 329 -1.90 5.33 10.35
C SER A 329 -3.39 5.65 10.41
N CYS A 330 -3.72 6.92 10.59
CA CYS A 330 -5.09 7.46 10.51
C CYS A 330 -5.76 7.22 9.15
N GLU A 331 -4.99 7.18 8.06
CA GLU A 331 -5.43 6.94 6.67
C GLU A 331 -6.45 7.94 6.07
N HIS A 332 -7.15 8.73 6.90
CA HIS A 332 -8.03 9.82 6.49
C HIS A 332 -7.36 10.72 5.44
N LEU A 333 -8.08 11.07 4.37
CA LEU A 333 -7.54 11.72 3.18
C LEU A 333 -7.64 13.25 3.26
N SER A 334 -6.57 13.93 2.85
CA SER A 334 -6.59 15.37 2.62
C SER A 334 -7.44 15.71 1.39
N LEU A 335 -7.79 16.99 1.27
CA LEU A 335 -8.47 17.53 0.10
C LEU A 335 -7.56 17.56 -1.15
N THR A 336 -6.27 17.17 -1.04
CA THR A 336 -5.41 16.84 -2.20
C THR A 336 -5.23 15.34 -2.43
N GLY A 337 -6.02 14.50 -1.75
CA GLY A 337 -6.07 13.04 -1.93
C GLY A 337 -4.99 12.25 -1.20
N ARG A 338 -4.37 12.81 -0.16
CA ARG A 338 -3.21 12.23 0.53
C ARG A 338 -3.55 11.79 1.94
N SER A 339 -3.17 10.57 2.31
CA SER A 339 -3.46 9.99 3.62
C SER A 339 -2.72 10.69 4.77
N CYS A 340 -3.40 10.86 5.91
CA CYS A 340 -2.81 11.35 7.15
C CYS A 340 -1.74 10.37 7.68
N ARG A 341 -0.55 10.90 8.00
CA ARG A 341 0.64 10.14 8.47
C ARG A 341 0.70 9.92 9.98
N LEU A 342 -0.29 10.40 10.73
CA LEU A 342 -0.35 10.30 12.19
C LEU A 342 -1.02 8.98 12.62
N LYS A 343 -0.88 8.57 13.89
CA LYS A 343 -1.49 7.32 14.39
C LYS A 343 -3.02 7.35 14.25
N THR A 344 -3.64 6.20 13.99
CA THR A 344 -5.09 6.02 14.08
C THR A 344 -5.62 6.54 15.43
N GLY A 345 -6.72 7.29 15.41
CA GLY A 345 -7.34 7.87 16.61
C GLY A 345 -6.70 9.15 17.15
N HIS A 346 -5.67 9.72 16.50
CA HIS A 346 -5.03 10.97 16.96
C HIS A 346 -5.98 12.17 17.13
N GLU A 347 -7.11 12.20 16.40
CA GLU A 347 -8.18 13.20 16.55
C GLU A 347 -8.75 13.25 17.98
N SER A 348 -8.71 12.13 18.71
CA SER A 348 -9.22 12.03 20.09
C SER A 348 -8.28 12.60 21.16
N ILE A 349 -7.03 12.91 20.79
CA ILE A 349 -5.99 13.35 21.73
C ILE A 349 -6.11 14.87 21.92
N SER A 350 -7.01 15.27 22.82
CA SER A 350 -7.24 16.68 23.14
C SER A 350 -6.01 17.34 23.76
N SER A 351 -5.82 18.63 23.46
CA SER A 351 -4.57 19.38 23.65
C SER A 351 -4.30 19.86 25.09
N GLN A 352 -4.42 18.96 26.08
CA GLN A 352 -4.23 19.29 27.51
C GLN A 352 -3.01 18.64 28.21
N SER A 353 -2.23 17.77 27.55
CA SER A 353 -1.33 16.85 28.27
C SER A 353 0.10 16.66 27.73
N GLN A 354 0.77 17.71 27.21
CA GLN A 354 2.23 17.69 27.06
C GLN A 354 2.93 18.93 27.64
N LYS A 355 3.62 18.71 28.77
CA LYS A 355 4.84 19.43 29.16
C LYS A 355 5.99 18.46 28.95
N ARG A 356 7.03 18.89 28.22
CA ARG A 356 8.26 18.13 27.89
C ARG A 356 8.03 16.98 26.90
N ASP A 357 9.02 16.54 26.10
CA ASP A 357 10.43 16.93 26.00
C ASP A 357 10.79 17.47 24.59
N ASP A 358 12.01 17.98 24.45
CA ASP A 358 12.51 18.63 23.22
C ASP A 358 12.62 17.70 21.99
N ARG A 359 12.58 18.34 20.81
CA ARG A 359 13.07 17.83 19.50
C ARG A 359 12.22 16.82 18.74
N ALA A 360 11.01 16.49 19.20
CA ALA A 360 9.97 15.95 18.31
C ALA A 360 9.31 17.09 17.49
N ILE A 361 8.87 16.81 16.26
CA ILE A 361 8.19 17.82 15.43
C ILE A 361 6.82 18.14 16.03
N LEU A 362 6.56 19.42 16.29
CA LEU A 362 5.28 19.96 16.75
C LEU A 362 4.16 19.71 15.72
N ALA A 363 3.53 18.54 15.78
CA ALA A 363 2.21 18.32 15.22
C ALA A 363 1.16 18.83 16.22
N ASP A 364 0.27 19.71 15.77
CA ASP A 364 -0.79 20.30 16.59
C ASP A 364 -1.81 19.22 17.01
N SER A 365 -1.84 18.86 18.29
CA SER A 365 -2.53 17.67 18.79
C SER A 365 -4.02 17.69 18.46
N GLY A 366 -4.45 16.73 17.63
CA GLY A 366 -5.82 16.59 17.13
C GLY A 366 -6.03 17.00 15.67
N LYS A 367 -5.02 17.55 14.97
CA LYS A 367 -5.13 17.89 13.54
C LYS A 367 -4.44 16.86 12.63
N HIS A 368 -5.15 16.48 11.56
CA HIS A 368 -4.60 15.64 10.50
C HIS A 368 -3.41 16.31 9.79
N SER A 369 -2.46 15.49 9.32
CA SER A 369 -1.31 15.95 8.53
C SER A 369 -0.89 14.86 7.55
N SER A 370 -0.83 15.15 6.25
CA SER A 370 -0.14 14.29 5.28
C SER A 370 1.38 14.51 5.29
N GLY A 371 1.83 15.60 5.92
CA GLY A 371 3.23 15.99 6.01
C GLY A 371 3.77 16.78 4.81
N VAL A 372 2.92 17.13 3.84
CA VAL A 372 3.32 17.96 2.70
C VAL A 372 2.84 19.40 2.87
N THR A 373 3.67 20.35 2.45
CA THR A 373 3.37 21.78 2.40
C THR A 373 3.48 22.30 0.97
N PHE A 374 2.84 23.44 0.72
CA PHE A 374 2.79 24.11 -0.57
C PHE A 374 2.99 25.63 -0.38
N PHE A 375 3.69 26.31 -1.28
CA PHE A 375 3.76 27.77 -1.24
C PHE A 375 2.51 28.38 -1.90
N HIS A 376 1.86 29.31 -1.20
CA HIS A 376 0.72 30.06 -1.72
C HIS A 376 0.75 31.52 -1.24
N ALA A 377 0.28 32.45 -2.08
CA ALA A 377 0.22 33.87 -1.76
C ALA A 377 -1.06 34.26 -1.01
N CYS A 378 -1.02 35.43 -0.36
CA CYS A 378 -2.15 36.02 0.35
C CYS A 378 -3.32 36.46 -0.56
N ASN A 379 -4.39 36.99 0.03
CA ASN A 379 -5.56 37.50 -0.73
C ASN A 379 -5.17 38.59 -1.74
N CYS A 380 -4.30 39.54 -1.36
CA CYS A 380 -3.85 40.61 -2.27
C CYS A 380 -2.73 40.19 -3.24
N GLY A 381 -2.18 38.98 -3.08
CA GLY A 381 -1.06 38.48 -3.88
C GLY A 381 0.28 39.19 -3.62
N ARG A 382 0.48 39.83 -2.47
CA ARG A 382 1.74 40.51 -2.13
C ARG A 382 2.81 39.56 -1.60
N THR A 383 2.47 38.73 -0.60
CA THR A 383 3.43 37.85 0.08
C THR A 383 2.98 36.39 0.07
N GLN A 384 3.91 35.46 0.23
CA GLN A 384 3.72 34.01 0.24
C GLN A 384 4.04 33.38 1.59
N LYS A 385 3.34 32.29 1.91
CA LYS A 385 3.62 31.44 3.08
C LYS A 385 3.41 29.97 2.72
N LEU A 386 4.05 29.10 3.51
CA LEU A 386 3.78 27.66 3.49
C LEU A 386 2.36 27.39 4.00
N ARG A 387 1.56 26.74 3.16
CA ARG A 387 0.24 26.17 3.44
C ARG A 387 0.40 24.67 3.60
N ASP A 388 -0.01 24.13 4.74
CA ASP A 388 -0.12 22.68 4.92
C ASP A 388 -1.21 22.10 4.01
N ASP A 389 -1.04 20.84 3.64
CA ASP A 389 -2.04 20.08 2.87
C ASP A 389 -3.37 19.96 3.66
N PRO A 390 -4.47 20.56 3.20
CA PRO A 390 -5.66 20.77 4.01
C PRO A 390 -6.55 19.54 4.07
N PHE A 391 -7.17 19.30 5.23
CA PHE A 391 -8.23 18.29 5.41
C PHE A 391 -9.63 18.95 5.52
N ASP A 392 -9.66 20.23 5.88
CA ASP A 392 -10.86 21.08 6.00
C ASP A 392 -10.82 22.21 4.95
N ILE A 393 -11.97 22.59 4.39
CA ILE A 393 -12.08 23.73 3.47
C ILE A 393 -11.76 25.04 4.21
N MET A 394 -12.17 25.17 5.47
CA MET A 394 -11.86 26.37 6.25
C MET A 394 -10.34 26.53 6.47
N ASP A 395 -9.57 25.44 6.54
CA ASP A 395 -8.10 25.53 6.56
C ASP A 395 -7.54 26.02 5.23
N ALA A 396 -8.08 25.53 4.11
CA ALA A 396 -7.63 25.88 2.76
C ALA A 396 -7.95 27.34 2.37
N ASN A 397 -9.19 27.77 2.60
CA ASN A 397 -9.77 28.98 2.03
C ASN A 397 -9.94 30.15 3.01
N VAL A 398 -9.86 29.92 4.32
CA VAL A 398 -10.03 30.97 5.34
C VAL A 398 -8.83 31.07 6.28
N LYS A 399 -8.59 30.05 7.13
CA LYS A 399 -7.57 30.08 8.20
C LYS A 399 -6.15 30.26 7.66
N PHE A 400 -5.85 29.75 6.44
CA PHE A 400 -4.58 30.05 5.77
C PHE A 400 -4.41 31.54 5.48
N TYR A 401 -5.43 32.20 4.92
CA TYR A 401 -5.36 33.59 4.48
C TYR A 401 -5.38 34.60 5.64
N GLN A 402 -6.00 34.22 6.78
CA GLN A 402 -5.94 34.98 8.03
C GLN A 402 -4.50 35.09 8.61
N ARG A 403 -3.55 34.26 8.17
CA ARG A 403 -2.13 34.33 8.59
C ARG A 403 -1.36 35.51 7.96
N PHE A 404 -1.99 36.38 7.15
CA PHE A 404 -1.33 37.45 6.41
C PHE A 404 -1.84 38.85 6.79
N THR A 405 -0.91 39.75 7.15
CA THR A 405 -1.21 41.14 7.54
C THR A 405 -1.19 42.14 6.38
N CYS A 406 -0.65 41.77 5.22
CA CYS A 406 -0.42 42.68 4.08
C CYS A 406 -1.63 42.92 3.15
N CYS A 407 -2.78 42.30 3.45
CA CYS A 407 -4.00 42.41 2.65
C CYS A 407 -4.67 43.78 2.80
N LEU A 408 -4.68 44.31 4.02
CA LEU A 408 -5.33 45.56 4.42
C LEU A 408 -4.28 46.61 4.82
N GLY A 409 -4.75 47.77 5.28
CA GLY A 409 -3.95 48.94 5.63
C GLY A 409 -4.50 50.21 5.00
N LYS A 410 -3.70 51.29 5.02
CA LYS A 410 -4.13 52.59 4.49
C LYS A 410 -4.56 52.50 3.02
N ASP A 411 -5.66 53.18 2.69
CA ASP A 411 -6.30 53.26 1.38
C ASP A 411 -6.76 51.90 0.81
N ARG A 412 -6.97 50.89 1.67
CA ARG A 412 -7.42 49.53 1.31
C ARG A 412 -8.67 49.12 2.07
N ALA A 413 -9.46 48.26 1.44
CA ALA A 413 -10.65 47.66 2.04
C ALA A 413 -10.88 46.23 1.50
N ALA A 414 -11.50 45.38 2.31
CA ALA A 414 -12.13 44.13 1.88
C ALA A 414 -13.63 44.34 1.69
N LEU A 415 -14.24 43.65 0.73
CA LEU A 415 -15.68 43.63 0.55
C LEU A 415 -16.31 42.53 1.43
N ASP A 416 -17.30 42.87 2.25
CA ASP A 416 -18.15 41.88 2.92
C ASP A 416 -19.20 41.39 1.94
N MET A 417 -18.93 40.23 1.33
CA MET A 417 -19.70 39.69 0.22
C MET A 417 -21.07 39.15 0.65
N LYS A 418 -21.27 38.91 1.95
CA LYS A 418 -22.53 38.45 2.55
C LYS A 418 -23.41 39.59 3.05
N ALA A 419 -22.81 40.70 3.50
CA ALA A 419 -23.54 41.90 3.90
C ALA A 419 -23.86 42.86 2.73
N SER A 420 -23.21 42.69 1.57
CA SER A 420 -23.40 43.52 0.38
C SER A 420 -24.58 43.07 -0.51
N VAL A 421 -25.15 44.03 -1.24
CA VAL A 421 -26.18 43.84 -2.26
C VAL A 421 -25.62 44.26 -3.63
N PHE A 422 -25.82 43.42 -4.64
CA PHE A 422 -25.27 43.59 -6.00
C PHE A 422 -26.36 43.95 -7.03
N GLY A 423 -25.99 44.05 -8.30
CA GLY A 423 -26.92 44.51 -9.35
C GLY A 423 -27.14 46.02 -9.31
N ASP A 424 -28.22 46.51 -9.92
CA ASP A 424 -28.36 47.95 -10.19
C ASP A 424 -28.69 48.82 -8.96
N ASN A 425 -29.19 48.23 -7.88
CA ASN A 425 -29.41 48.89 -6.58
C ASN A 425 -28.26 48.57 -5.59
N GLN A 426 -27.02 48.63 -6.07
CA GLN A 426 -25.84 48.18 -5.34
C GLN A 426 -25.59 48.92 -4.01
N HIS A 427 -25.40 48.16 -2.93
CA HIS A 427 -24.93 48.64 -1.63
C HIS A 427 -23.76 47.76 -1.16
N LEU A 428 -22.58 48.35 -0.94
CA LEU A 428 -21.37 47.59 -0.60
C LEU A 428 -20.92 47.88 0.83
N GLU A 429 -20.77 46.82 1.62
CA GLU A 429 -20.24 46.88 2.99
C GLU A 429 -18.72 46.63 2.95
N LEU A 430 -17.93 47.57 3.46
CA LEU A 430 -16.47 47.57 3.35
C LEU A 430 -15.80 47.40 4.73
N ARG A 431 -14.97 46.37 4.87
CA ARG A 431 -14.14 46.09 6.05
C ARG A 431 -12.73 46.69 5.88
N TYR A 432 -12.18 47.26 6.95
CA TYR A 432 -10.87 47.91 6.95
C TYR A 432 -9.84 47.23 7.86
N ASP A 433 -10.30 46.62 8.96
CA ASP A 433 -9.46 45.96 9.96
C ASP A 433 -9.25 44.46 9.68
N ASP A 434 -10.29 43.77 9.19
CA ASP A 434 -10.30 42.34 8.92
C ASP A 434 -10.75 42.00 7.48
N VAL A 435 -10.38 40.81 7.01
CA VAL A 435 -10.91 40.25 5.76
C VAL A 435 -11.98 39.22 6.13
N PRO A 436 -13.22 39.33 5.61
CA PRO A 436 -14.30 38.39 5.87
C PRO A 436 -13.90 36.92 5.72
N ALA A 437 -14.49 36.08 6.57
CA ALA A 437 -14.20 34.65 6.71
C ALA A 437 -14.89 33.81 5.61
N ASP A 438 -14.62 34.16 4.35
CA ASP A 438 -15.27 33.62 3.16
C ASP A 438 -14.34 32.79 2.26
N ASP A 439 -14.94 31.89 1.48
CA ASP A 439 -14.21 31.03 0.53
C ASP A 439 -13.51 31.84 -0.58
N SER A 440 -14.10 32.97 -0.98
CA SER A 440 -13.51 33.97 -1.88
C SER A 440 -13.19 35.25 -1.12
N ALA A 441 -12.35 36.13 -1.68
CA ALA A 441 -12.14 37.46 -1.08
C ALA A 441 -11.89 38.53 -2.17
N LEU A 442 -12.64 39.63 -2.15
CA LEU A 442 -12.42 40.79 -3.01
C LEU A 442 -11.83 41.95 -2.21
N LEU A 443 -10.69 42.47 -2.66
CA LEU A 443 -9.99 43.59 -2.04
C LEU A 443 -9.85 44.78 -2.99
N LEU A 444 -10.05 45.98 -2.45
CA LEU A 444 -9.57 47.25 -3.00
C LEU A 444 -8.14 47.48 -2.49
N LEU A 445 -7.16 47.53 -3.38
CA LEU A 445 -5.73 47.65 -3.07
C LEU A 445 -5.22 49.10 -3.00
N GLY A 446 -6.08 50.06 -3.33
CA GLY A 446 -5.78 51.49 -3.44
C GLY A 446 -6.22 52.08 -4.78
N PRO A 447 -5.81 53.32 -5.11
CA PRO A 447 -6.12 53.96 -6.39
C PRO A 447 -5.49 53.22 -7.59
N ALA A 448 -5.94 53.55 -8.80
CA ALA A 448 -5.41 52.99 -10.05
C ALA A 448 -3.89 53.21 -10.24
N THR A 449 -3.32 54.24 -9.59
CA THR A 449 -1.88 54.56 -9.57
C THR A 449 -1.02 53.56 -8.79
N VAL A 450 -1.63 52.62 -8.06
CA VAL A 450 -0.93 51.48 -7.44
C VAL A 450 -0.34 50.55 -8.51
N TYR A 451 -1.04 50.36 -9.64
CA TYR A 451 -0.49 49.66 -10.80
C TYR A 451 0.30 50.60 -11.72
N LYS A 452 1.49 50.16 -12.16
CA LYS A 452 2.35 50.94 -13.05
C LYS A 452 2.77 50.07 -14.24
N ASN A 453 2.28 50.39 -15.43
CA ASN A 453 2.48 49.57 -16.64
C ASN A 453 3.94 49.39 -17.09
N ASN A 454 4.89 50.13 -16.51
CA ASN A 454 6.34 49.99 -16.74
C ASN A 454 7.09 49.20 -15.64
N VAL A 455 6.39 48.75 -14.59
CA VAL A 455 6.92 47.95 -13.47
C VAL A 455 6.13 46.63 -13.31
N GLY A 456 4.85 46.65 -13.68
CA GLY A 456 3.90 45.58 -13.41
C GLY A 456 3.24 45.74 -12.03
N LEU A 457 2.83 44.62 -11.45
CA LEU A 457 2.54 44.49 -10.03
C LEU A 457 3.88 44.59 -9.28
N ASP A 458 3.97 45.53 -8.35
CA ASP A 458 5.20 45.88 -7.63
C ASP A 458 5.24 45.28 -6.21
N ASN A 459 6.44 44.93 -5.72
CA ASN A 459 6.67 44.31 -4.42
C ASN A 459 5.82 43.02 -4.17
N VAL A 460 5.77 42.12 -5.16
CA VAL A 460 5.02 40.85 -5.13
C VAL A 460 5.95 39.62 -5.17
N GLU A 461 5.77 38.68 -4.25
CA GLU A 461 6.60 37.46 -4.11
C GLU A 461 6.18 36.33 -5.07
N GLY A 462 7.11 35.44 -5.46
CA GLY A 462 6.82 34.21 -6.21
C GLY A 462 6.55 34.37 -7.71
N PHE A 463 6.47 35.59 -8.24
CA PHE A 463 6.28 35.82 -9.67
C PHE A 463 7.49 35.37 -10.50
N LEU A 464 7.22 34.65 -11.59
CA LEU A 464 8.22 34.31 -12.59
C LEU A 464 8.70 35.59 -13.30
N ASN A 465 10.00 35.63 -13.63
CA ASN A 465 10.65 36.78 -14.26
C ASN A 465 9.85 37.29 -15.48
N ASN A 466 9.52 38.58 -15.48
CA ASN A 466 8.78 39.25 -16.56
C ASN A 466 7.33 38.75 -16.79
N THR A 467 6.65 38.22 -15.75
CA THR A 467 5.25 37.73 -15.85
C THR A 467 4.24 38.48 -14.96
N ASN A 468 4.65 39.57 -14.30
CA ASN A 468 3.88 40.35 -13.33
C ASN A 468 3.12 41.55 -13.95
N TYR A 469 2.87 41.56 -15.27
CA TYR A 469 2.25 42.70 -15.97
C TYR A 469 0.79 42.43 -16.36
N LEU A 470 -0.11 43.38 -16.06
CA LEU A 470 -1.52 43.33 -16.45
C LEU A 470 -1.69 43.73 -17.92
N ILE A 471 -2.68 43.12 -18.58
CA ILE A 471 -3.05 43.35 -19.97
C ILE A 471 -3.75 44.71 -20.10
N PRO A 472 -3.34 45.60 -21.03
CA PRO A 472 -4.04 46.86 -21.27
C PRO A 472 -5.38 46.62 -21.98
N TRP A 473 -6.48 47.03 -21.35
CA TRP A 473 -7.83 46.97 -21.90
C TRP A 473 -8.21 48.35 -22.46
N SER A 474 -8.43 48.44 -23.78
CA SER A 474 -8.82 49.70 -24.45
C SER A 474 -10.33 49.76 -24.54
N ILE A 475 -10.97 50.37 -23.54
CA ILE A 475 -12.40 50.20 -23.27
C ILE A 475 -13.24 50.97 -24.30
N THR A 476 -12.93 52.24 -24.52
CA THR A 476 -13.63 53.13 -25.46
C THR A 476 -12.79 54.40 -25.72
N THR A 477 -13.24 55.31 -26.57
CA THR A 477 -12.61 56.64 -26.72
C THR A 477 -13.32 57.73 -25.91
N VAL A 478 -12.58 58.80 -25.61
CA VAL A 478 -13.10 60.03 -25.00
C VAL A 478 -14.15 60.72 -25.89
N ASN A 479 -14.21 60.42 -27.18
CA ASN A 479 -15.24 60.94 -28.08
C ASN A 479 -16.53 60.11 -27.99
N ASP A 480 -16.43 58.78 -27.98
CA ASP A 480 -17.59 57.89 -27.86
C ASP A 480 -18.30 58.09 -26.51
N LEU A 481 -17.52 58.28 -25.43
CA LEU A 481 -18.05 58.64 -24.11
C LEU A 481 -18.79 60.00 -24.12
N LYS A 482 -18.41 60.96 -24.97
CA LYS A 482 -19.13 62.24 -25.13
C LYS A 482 -20.41 62.06 -25.95
N LEU A 483 -20.37 61.27 -27.02
CA LEU A 483 -21.53 60.96 -27.85
C LEU A 483 -22.62 60.27 -27.02
N HIS A 484 -22.30 59.19 -26.29
CA HIS A 484 -23.28 58.54 -25.41
C HIS A 484 -23.81 59.45 -24.29
N LYS A 485 -23.02 60.39 -23.77
CA LYS A 485 -23.52 61.41 -22.83
C LYS A 485 -24.54 62.35 -23.49
N GLN A 486 -24.32 62.76 -24.73
CA GLN A 486 -25.28 63.55 -25.50
C GLN A 486 -26.56 62.76 -25.78
N GLU A 487 -26.45 61.49 -26.21
CA GLU A 487 -27.60 60.60 -26.40
C GLU A 487 -28.42 60.37 -25.12
N GLN A 488 -27.76 60.21 -23.96
CA GLN A 488 -28.45 60.05 -22.67
C GLN A 488 -29.19 61.33 -22.24
N VAL A 489 -28.60 62.50 -22.51
CA VAL A 489 -29.28 63.80 -22.29
C VAL A 489 -30.47 63.96 -23.25
N GLU A 490 -30.32 63.61 -24.52
CA GLU A 490 -31.43 63.63 -25.49
C GLU A 490 -32.56 62.65 -25.13
N LYS A 491 -32.24 61.43 -24.69
CA LYS A 491 -33.23 60.44 -24.25
C LYS A 491 -33.99 60.93 -23.03
N LYS A 492 -33.29 61.41 -22.00
CA LYS A 492 -33.94 62.03 -20.84
C LYS A 492 -34.76 63.26 -21.21
N ALA A 493 -34.31 64.09 -22.16
CA ALA A 493 -35.09 65.23 -22.62
C ALA A 493 -36.38 64.79 -23.32
N LYS A 494 -36.31 63.78 -24.21
CA LYS A 494 -37.46 63.19 -24.89
C LYS A 494 -38.44 62.53 -23.92
N GLU A 495 -37.96 61.73 -22.97
CA GLU A 495 -38.77 61.13 -21.90
C GLU A 495 -39.43 62.19 -21.02
N THR A 496 -38.72 63.28 -20.67
CA THR A 496 -39.28 64.42 -19.91
C THR A 496 -40.37 65.14 -20.69
N ILE A 497 -40.20 65.34 -22.00
CA ILE A 497 -41.22 65.96 -22.88
C ILE A 497 -42.46 65.07 -22.99
N THR A 498 -42.30 63.75 -23.13
CA THR A 498 -43.41 62.79 -23.14
C THR A 498 -44.15 62.75 -21.79
N ALA A 499 -43.45 62.93 -20.66
CA ALA A 499 -44.07 62.97 -19.33
C ALA A 499 -44.91 64.25 -19.06
N VAL A 500 -44.71 65.33 -19.83
CA VAL A 500 -45.42 66.61 -19.67
C VAL A 500 -46.69 66.70 -20.53
N LEU A 501 -46.86 65.81 -21.52
CA LEU A 501 -48.02 65.79 -22.42
C LEU A 501 -48.83 64.50 -22.26
N GLN A 502 -49.77 64.48 -21.32
CA GLN A 502 -50.87 63.51 -21.32
C GLN A 502 -51.98 63.93 -22.31
N PRO A 503 -52.47 62.98 -23.12
CA PRO A 503 -53.88 62.99 -23.54
C PRO A 503 -54.64 61.79 -22.96
N VAL A 504 -55.81 62.08 -22.39
CA VAL A 504 -56.86 61.09 -22.08
C VAL A 504 -57.55 60.70 -23.41
N PRO A 505 -58.00 59.44 -23.61
CA PRO A 505 -58.19 58.91 -24.96
C PRO A 505 -59.54 59.27 -25.59
N ASN A 506 -59.62 59.14 -26.91
CA ASN A 506 -60.83 58.62 -27.54
C ASN A 506 -60.54 57.81 -28.82
N GLN A 507 -61.55 57.08 -29.30
CA GLN A 507 -61.47 56.06 -30.36
C GLN A 507 -61.66 56.64 -31.77
N GLU A 508 -61.06 56.01 -32.79
CA GLU A 508 -61.80 55.30 -33.86
C GLU A 508 -60.85 54.47 -34.76
N GLU A 509 -61.35 53.32 -35.23
CA GLU A 509 -60.64 52.26 -35.98
C GLU A 509 -60.62 52.59 -37.51
N TRP A 510 -60.08 51.86 -38.50
CA TRP A 510 -59.69 50.45 -38.79
C TRP A 510 -58.68 50.48 -39.98
N PRO A 511 -58.21 49.35 -40.59
CA PRO A 511 -57.86 48.02 -40.06
C PRO A 511 -56.41 47.58 -40.41
N VAL A 512 -55.90 46.56 -39.72
CA VAL A 512 -54.72 45.77 -40.15
C VAL A 512 -55.16 44.37 -40.60
N LEU A 513 -54.55 43.82 -41.65
CA LEU A 513 -55.03 42.61 -42.33
C LEU A 513 -53.93 41.55 -42.43
N GLY A 514 -54.25 40.30 -42.07
CA GLY A 514 -53.43 39.10 -42.39
C GLY A 514 -52.60 38.50 -41.24
N LYS A 515 -53.26 37.79 -40.31
CA LYS A 515 -52.60 36.77 -39.47
C LYS A 515 -52.72 35.38 -40.11
N ALA A 516 -51.74 34.51 -39.87
CA ALA A 516 -51.81 33.10 -40.20
C ALA A 516 -52.68 32.30 -39.19
N PRO A 517 -53.13 31.09 -39.56
CA PRO A 517 -53.43 30.02 -38.61
C PRO A 517 -52.39 28.88 -38.68
N ALA A 518 -52.22 28.16 -37.56
CA ALA A 518 -51.46 26.91 -37.49
C ALA A 518 -52.42 25.76 -37.13
N ALA A 519 -52.15 24.52 -37.59
CA ALA A 519 -52.98 23.38 -37.26
C ALA A 519 -52.23 22.03 -37.29
N ALA A 520 -52.61 21.17 -36.34
CA ALA A 520 -52.40 19.71 -36.31
C ALA A 520 -50.96 19.17 -36.20
N SER A 521 -50.87 17.85 -35.94
CA SER A 521 -49.64 17.12 -35.60
C SER A 521 -49.71 15.66 -36.04
N LYS A 522 -48.54 15.04 -36.31
CA LYS A 522 -48.11 13.66 -35.95
C LYS A 522 -47.11 13.01 -36.96
N THR A 523 -46.26 12.15 -36.40
CA THR A 523 -45.68 10.90 -36.98
C THR A 523 -44.78 10.89 -38.25
N THR A 524 -43.50 10.54 -38.01
CA THR A 524 -42.82 9.33 -38.56
C THR A 524 -42.28 9.28 -40.01
N LYS A 525 -40.99 9.64 -40.15
CA LYS A 525 -39.83 8.77 -40.54
C LYS A 525 -39.79 8.05 -41.94
N VAL A 526 -38.60 8.08 -42.58
CA VAL A 526 -37.98 7.16 -43.60
C VAL A 526 -37.96 7.57 -45.11
N ILE A 527 -36.74 7.92 -45.63
CA ILE A 527 -35.94 7.37 -46.79
C ILE A 527 -36.67 6.88 -48.09
N PRO A 528 -36.18 7.02 -49.36
CA PRO A 528 -34.85 7.44 -49.91
C PRO A 528 -34.86 8.54 -51.03
N ALA A 529 -33.70 8.76 -51.68
CA ALA A 529 -33.48 9.46 -52.98
C ALA A 529 -33.79 8.51 -54.20
N PRO A 530 -33.60 8.83 -55.52
CA PRO A 530 -32.49 9.61 -56.14
C PRO A 530 -32.83 10.46 -57.41
N THR A 531 -31.79 11.02 -58.08
CA THR A 531 -31.72 11.55 -59.49
C THR A 531 -32.59 12.78 -59.84
N ALA A 532 -32.27 13.70 -60.76
CA ALA A 532 -31.07 14.10 -61.56
C ALA A 532 -31.43 15.40 -62.34
N ALA A 533 -30.56 16.25 -62.93
CA ALA A 533 -29.12 16.59 -62.81
C ALA A 533 -28.83 17.85 -63.71
N SER A 534 -27.54 18.16 -63.98
CA SER A 534 -27.01 19.03 -65.07
C SER A 534 -27.05 20.57 -64.93
N LEU A 535 -26.03 21.35 -65.35
CA LEU A 535 -24.65 21.07 -65.79
C LEU A 535 -23.76 22.36 -65.68
N GLU A 536 -22.50 22.19 -65.21
CA GLU A 536 -21.25 22.93 -65.59
C GLU A 536 -21.09 24.47 -65.38
N ALA A 537 -19.88 25.07 -65.27
CA ALA A 537 -18.50 24.56 -65.49
C ALA A 537 -17.41 25.13 -64.51
N PHE A 538 -16.24 24.48 -64.52
CA PHE A 538 -14.89 24.84 -63.98
C PHE A 538 -13.83 24.38 -65.04
N PRO A 539 -12.47 24.48 -64.94
CA PRO A 539 -11.56 24.72 -63.80
C PRO A 539 -10.43 25.76 -64.11
N ALA A 540 -9.17 25.75 -63.61
CA ALA A 540 -8.07 24.74 -63.71
C ALA A 540 -6.95 24.89 -62.64
N LEU A 541 -5.99 23.94 -62.58
CA LEU A 541 -4.93 23.81 -61.55
C LEU A 541 -3.65 23.11 -62.07
N GLY A 542 -2.48 23.32 -61.43
CA GLY A 542 -1.19 22.60 -61.62
C GLY A 542 0.03 23.50 -61.94
N THR A 543 1.31 23.13 -61.75
CA THR A 543 1.97 21.99 -61.04
C THR A 543 3.49 22.29 -60.79
N ASN A 544 4.17 21.50 -59.93
CA ASN A 544 5.57 21.64 -59.42
C ASN A 544 6.69 21.25 -60.45
N PRO A 545 8.06 21.37 -60.25
CA PRO A 545 8.86 21.23 -59.00
C PRO A 545 10.19 22.12 -58.89
N PRO A 546 11.43 21.71 -58.42
CA PRO A 546 12.34 22.55 -57.58
C PRO A 546 13.76 22.78 -58.25
N PRO A 547 14.98 22.96 -57.64
CA PRO A 547 15.45 22.89 -56.23
C PRO A 547 16.57 23.91 -55.76
N THR A 548 17.71 23.43 -55.23
CA THR A 548 18.73 23.99 -54.29
C THR A 548 19.95 24.73 -54.89
N SER A 549 20.55 25.72 -54.18
CA SER A 549 22.03 25.85 -53.99
C SER A 549 22.47 27.01 -53.03
N THR A 550 23.60 26.84 -52.32
CA THR A 550 24.40 27.86 -51.57
C THR A 550 25.85 27.87 -52.11
N PRO A 551 26.66 28.98 -52.03
CA PRO A 551 27.51 29.32 -50.85
C PRO A 551 27.76 30.86 -50.60
N VAL A 552 27.95 31.42 -49.39
CA VAL A 552 29.07 31.50 -48.38
C VAL A 552 30.07 32.70 -48.56
N ILE A 553 30.64 33.19 -47.43
CA ILE A 553 31.73 34.19 -47.20
C ILE A 553 31.32 35.63 -46.75
N THR A 554 32.09 36.17 -45.80
CA THR A 554 32.03 37.40 -44.96
C THR A 554 33.09 38.45 -45.42
N PRO A 555 33.51 39.54 -44.71
CA PRO A 555 33.13 40.17 -43.42
C PRO A 555 32.59 41.63 -43.62
N GLU A 556 32.79 42.76 -42.90
CA GLU A 556 33.69 43.29 -41.84
C GLU A 556 32.98 44.33 -40.90
N ILE A 557 33.70 44.87 -39.89
CA ILE A 557 33.26 45.95 -38.98
C ILE A 557 34.43 46.92 -38.68
N PRO A 558 34.21 48.25 -38.72
CA PRO A 558 34.74 49.17 -37.70
C PRO A 558 33.63 50.11 -37.16
N VAL A 559 33.27 50.14 -35.86
CA VAL A 559 34.00 50.60 -34.65
C VAL A 559 34.10 52.15 -34.50
N LYS A 560 33.22 52.68 -33.65
CA LYS A 560 33.31 53.86 -32.74
C LYS A 560 34.06 55.16 -33.17
N GLN A 561 33.31 56.29 -33.14
CA GLN A 561 33.57 57.53 -32.36
C GLN A 561 32.24 58.34 -32.35
N LEU A 562 31.64 58.73 -31.22
CA LEU A 562 31.97 59.78 -30.22
C LEU A 562 31.74 61.25 -30.66
N PHE A 563 30.64 61.81 -30.15
CA PHE A 563 30.34 63.21 -29.76
C PHE A 563 30.30 64.40 -30.75
N GLU A 564 29.35 65.28 -30.41
CA GLU A 564 29.26 66.74 -30.60
C GLU A 564 28.96 67.42 -31.96
N ALA A 565 27.69 67.82 -32.06
CA ALA A 565 27.26 69.21 -32.28
C ALA A 565 27.85 70.02 -33.45
N LYS A 566 27.00 70.21 -34.47
CA LYS A 566 26.59 71.56 -34.87
C LYS A 566 25.17 71.57 -35.44
N GLU A 567 24.47 72.67 -35.24
CA GLU A 567 23.16 72.90 -35.84
C GLU A 567 23.30 73.12 -37.35
N ASN A 568 22.40 72.53 -38.12
CA ASN A 568 21.91 73.21 -39.32
C ASN A 568 20.51 72.73 -39.68
N SER A 569 19.67 73.65 -40.14
CA SER A 569 18.26 73.41 -40.38
C SER A 569 18.05 72.71 -41.73
N ASN A 570 17.36 71.56 -41.74
CA ASN A 570 16.54 71.17 -42.90
C ASN A 570 15.51 70.05 -42.64
N SER A 571 14.23 70.45 -42.68
CA SER A 571 13.05 69.76 -43.27
C SER A 571 12.70 68.27 -43.01
N ARG A 572 13.55 67.40 -42.45
CA ARG A 572 13.21 65.96 -42.24
C ARG A 572 12.66 65.59 -40.85
N GLY A 573 12.83 66.43 -39.84
CA GLY A 573 12.31 66.16 -38.47
C GLY A 573 10.78 66.09 -38.38
N SER A 574 10.07 66.78 -39.26
CA SER A 574 8.60 66.92 -39.24
C SER A 574 7.87 65.57 -39.34
N SER A 575 8.30 64.65 -40.22
CA SER A 575 7.61 63.38 -40.41
C SER A 575 7.77 62.39 -39.25
N ARG A 576 8.94 62.36 -38.58
CA ARG A 576 9.09 61.57 -37.34
C ARG A 576 8.30 62.19 -36.19
N ARG A 577 8.38 63.52 -35.99
CA ARG A 577 7.62 64.22 -34.92
C ARG A 577 6.11 64.12 -35.16
N ARG A 578 5.62 64.21 -36.40
CA ARG A 578 4.21 63.96 -36.78
C ARG A 578 3.79 62.50 -36.63
N ARG A 579 4.66 61.51 -36.87
CA ARG A 579 4.32 60.09 -36.63
C ARG A 579 4.27 59.77 -35.14
N TYR A 580 5.19 60.32 -34.35
CA TYR A 580 5.19 60.21 -32.88
C TYR A 580 4.00 60.96 -32.27
N ASN A 581 3.70 62.18 -32.73
CA ASN A 581 2.51 62.91 -32.31
C ASN A 581 1.22 62.17 -32.72
N ARG A 582 1.04 61.72 -33.98
CA ARG A 582 -0.15 60.91 -34.35
C ARG A 582 -0.31 59.64 -33.52
N MET A 583 0.78 59.02 -33.06
CA MET A 583 0.74 57.89 -32.14
C MET A 583 0.32 58.34 -30.74
N ARG A 584 0.84 59.47 -30.26
CA ARG A 584 0.48 60.10 -28.99
C ARG A 584 -0.98 60.59 -28.97
N ASP A 585 -1.45 61.25 -30.02
CA ASP A 585 -2.83 61.69 -30.25
C ASP A 585 -3.79 60.48 -30.23
N ARG A 586 -3.42 59.38 -30.91
CA ARG A 586 -4.16 58.11 -30.87
C ARG A 586 -4.17 57.46 -29.48
N LEU A 587 -3.17 57.68 -28.62
CA LEU A 587 -3.19 57.21 -27.23
C LEU A 587 -3.93 58.17 -26.29
N GLN A 588 -3.85 59.48 -26.50
CA GLN A 588 -4.46 60.50 -25.63
C GLN A 588 -6.00 60.56 -25.73
N GLY A 589 -6.61 59.90 -26.73
CA GLY A 589 -8.06 59.77 -26.87
C GLY A 589 -8.66 58.46 -26.35
N LEU A 590 -7.86 57.50 -25.87
CA LEU A 590 -8.33 56.17 -25.45
C LEU A 590 -8.42 56.04 -23.93
N ILE A 591 -9.60 55.66 -23.43
CA ILE A 591 -9.84 55.36 -22.02
C ILE A 591 -9.42 53.91 -21.76
N ARG A 592 -8.63 53.69 -20.71
CA ARG A 592 -7.92 52.42 -20.48
C ARG A 592 -8.09 51.91 -19.06
N GLY A 593 -8.51 50.65 -18.96
CA GLY A 593 -8.33 49.84 -17.76
C GLY A 593 -7.16 48.86 -17.94
N TYR A 594 -6.89 48.07 -16.90
CA TYR A 594 -5.99 46.92 -16.99
C TYR A 594 -6.64 45.70 -16.35
N ILE A 595 -6.34 44.51 -16.87
CA ILE A 595 -6.88 43.24 -16.38
C ILE A 595 -5.80 42.16 -16.36
N GLY A 596 -5.88 41.18 -15.47
CA GLY A 596 -5.02 40.00 -15.55
C GLY A 596 -5.52 38.83 -14.71
N ALA A 597 -5.38 37.62 -15.25
CA ALA A 597 -5.65 36.36 -14.57
C ALA A 597 -4.33 35.75 -14.06
N GLU A 598 -4.19 35.66 -12.74
CA GLU A 598 -2.99 35.14 -12.09
C GLU A 598 -3.15 33.67 -11.75
N TYR A 599 -2.18 32.88 -12.23
CA TYR A 599 -2.06 31.47 -11.95
C TYR A 599 -0.92 31.21 -10.97
N GLU A 600 -1.16 30.36 -9.98
CA GLU A 600 -0.23 29.97 -8.92
C GLU A 600 -0.13 28.44 -8.85
N CYS A 601 1.08 27.88 -8.81
CA CYS A 601 1.29 26.44 -8.72
C CYS A 601 1.71 25.99 -7.31
N ALA A 602 1.65 24.68 -7.05
CA ALA A 602 1.98 24.08 -5.76
C ALA A 602 3.42 24.38 -5.23
N GLN A 603 4.34 24.77 -6.12
CA GLN A 603 5.71 25.19 -5.78
C GLN A 603 5.82 26.68 -5.40
N GLY A 604 4.75 27.47 -5.55
CA GLY A 604 4.75 28.93 -5.35
C GLY A 604 5.09 29.77 -6.58
N HIS A 605 5.33 29.17 -7.74
CA HIS A 605 5.54 29.95 -8.97
C HIS A 605 4.23 30.59 -9.43
N ARG A 606 4.27 31.92 -9.66
CA ARG A 606 3.12 32.75 -10.06
C ARG A 606 3.36 33.44 -11.40
N PHE A 607 2.32 33.65 -12.19
CA PHE A 607 2.39 34.35 -13.47
C PHE A 607 1.01 34.85 -13.93
N LEU A 608 0.99 35.93 -14.71
CA LEU A 608 -0.23 36.39 -15.39
C LEU A 608 -0.36 35.78 -16.78
N SER A 609 -1.55 35.24 -17.04
CA SER A 609 -1.96 34.69 -18.34
C SER A 609 -2.58 35.77 -19.22
N CYS A 610 -2.31 35.69 -20.53
CA CYS A 610 -2.89 36.56 -21.55
C CYS A 610 -4.09 35.93 -22.29
N GLY A 611 -4.54 34.75 -21.86
CA GLY A 611 -5.57 33.94 -22.53
C GLY A 611 -5.03 32.56 -22.90
N GLU A 612 -5.92 31.55 -23.05
CA GLU A 612 -5.55 30.18 -23.48
C GLU A 612 -4.43 29.51 -22.66
N GLY A 613 -4.22 29.93 -21.40
CA GLY A 613 -3.09 29.48 -20.57
C GLY A 613 -1.71 30.00 -21.00
N ARG A 614 -1.63 30.93 -21.96
CA ARG A 614 -0.38 31.49 -22.47
C ARG A 614 0.13 32.62 -21.57
N VAL A 615 1.39 32.52 -21.12
CA VAL A 615 2.09 33.59 -20.37
C VAL A 615 2.16 34.87 -21.23
N CYS A 616 1.83 36.01 -20.62
CA CYS A 616 1.90 37.32 -21.31
C CYS A 616 3.30 37.64 -21.83
N LYS A 617 3.49 37.60 -23.15
CA LYS A 617 4.78 37.95 -23.80
C LYS A 617 4.98 39.47 -23.82
N ILE A 618 6.04 39.94 -23.18
CA ILE A 618 6.43 41.36 -23.18
C ILE A 618 6.94 41.81 -24.57
N GLY A 619 6.57 43.04 -24.96
CA GLY A 619 7.06 43.73 -26.15
C GLY A 619 8.26 44.65 -25.88
N HIS A 620 8.86 45.20 -26.93
CA HIS A 620 10.08 46.05 -26.85
C HIS A 620 9.95 47.34 -26.01
N ALA A 621 8.75 47.63 -25.48
CA ALA A 621 8.46 48.76 -24.61
C ALA A 621 7.89 48.33 -23.23
N GLY A 622 8.28 47.14 -22.75
CA GLY A 622 8.11 46.74 -21.34
C GLY A 622 6.70 46.35 -20.90
N HIS A 623 5.76 46.13 -21.83
CA HIS A 623 4.37 45.75 -21.54
C HIS A 623 3.91 44.54 -22.38
N PRO A 624 2.83 43.84 -22.00
CA PRO A 624 2.28 42.73 -22.79
C PRO A 624 1.95 43.14 -24.22
N LYS A 625 2.21 42.25 -25.19
CA LYS A 625 1.86 42.45 -26.61
C LYS A 625 0.36 42.30 -26.92
N GLU A 626 -0.40 41.69 -26.02
CA GLU A 626 -1.79 41.30 -26.21
C GLU A 626 -2.74 42.33 -25.57
N HIS A 627 -4.00 42.38 -26.00
CA HIS A 627 -4.97 43.43 -25.62
C HIS A 627 -6.20 42.84 -24.92
N GLY A 628 -6.66 43.51 -23.86
CA GLY A 628 -7.76 43.02 -23.02
C GLY A 628 -9.08 42.79 -23.78
N ASN A 629 -9.28 43.51 -24.89
CA ASN A 629 -10.47 43.44 -25.74
C ASN A 629 -10.75 42.04 -26.32
N TYR A 630 -9.76 41.15 -26.41
CA TYR A 630 -10.00 39.75 -26.77
C TYR A 630 -10.18 38.88 -25.51
N PHE A 631 -9.26 39.04 -24.56
CA PHE A 631 -9.20 38.30 -23.29
C PHE A 631 -10.52 38.28 -22.49
N VAL A 632 -11.23 39.40 -22.39
CA VAL A 632 -12.49 39.48 -21.61
C VAL A 632 -13.64 38.64 -22.18
N HIS A 633 -13.55 38.24 -23.45
CA HIS A 633 -14.53 37.41 -24.16
C HIS A 633 -14.08 35.95 -24.32
N GLN A 634 -12.95 35.55 -23.69
CA GLN A 634 -12.49 34.16 -23.66
C GLN A 634 -12.95 33.44 -22.39
N ASP A 635 -13.22 32.15 -22.53
CA ASP A 635 -13.31 31.23 -21.40
C ASP A 635 -11.89 30.95 -20.86
N LEU A 636 -11.72 30.95 -19.54
CA LEU A 636 -10.41 30.80 -18.88
C LEU A 636 -10.36 29.50 -18.09
N ASN A 637 -9.55 28.54 -18.53
CA ASN A 637 -9.32 27.29 -17.80
C ASN A 637 -8.80 27.59 -16.39
N VAL A 638 -9.38 26.96 -15.36
CA VAL A 638 -8.97 27.12 -13.96
C VAL A 638 -7.63 26.42 -13.71
N PHE A 639 -7.30 25.37 -14.45
CA PHE A 639 -6.00 24.70 -14.41
C PHE A 639 -5.28 24.79 -15.75
N ILE A 640 -3.99 25.13 -15.71
CA ILE A 640 -3.09 25.17 -16.88
C ILE A 640 -1.70 24.67 -16.48
N LEU A 641 -0.82 24.35 -17.44
CA LEU A 641 0.58 24.02 -17.14
C LEU A 641 1.36 25.23 -16.61
N CYS A 642 2.15 25.03 -15.56
CA CYS A 642 3.02 26.07 -15.01
C CYS A 642 4.30 26.22 -15.87
N PRO A 643 4.79 27.43 -16.16
CA PRO A 643 5.98 27.61 -17.01
C PRO A 643 7.27 27.02 -16.43
N CYS A 644 7.32 26.68 -15.13
CA CYS A 644 8.46 25.98 -14.53
C CYS A 644 8.71 24.59 -15.13
N CYS A 645 7.73 23.98 -15.81
CA CYS A 645 7.92 22.74 -16.57
C CYS A 645 8.89 22.89 -17.75
N TYR A 646 9.08 24.14 -18.23
CA TYR A 646 9.87 24.45 -19.42
C TYR A 646 11.16 25.23 -19.10
N THR A 647 11.39 25.62 -17.84
CA THR A 647 12.64 26.24 -17.42
C THR A 647 13.69 25.15 -17.20
N PRO A 648 14.81 25.12 -17.95
CA PRO A 648 15.87 24.16 -17.71
C PRO A 648 16.50 24.41 -16.33
N ASN A 649 16.43 23.41 -15.45
CA ASN A 649 17.07 23.49 -14.14
C ASN A 649 18.57 23.76 -14.30
N GLY A 650 19.07 24.81 -13.64
CA GLY A 650 20.43 25.28 -13.80
C GLY A 650 21.46 24.38 -13.12
N ASN A 651 21.85 23.28 -13.77
CA ASN A 651 23.21 22.71 -13.74
C ASN A 651 23.35 21.51 -14.69
N GLY A 652 24.21 21.64 -15.71
CA GLY A 652 24.93 20.52 -16.34
C GLY A 652 24.16 19.54 -17.23
N SER A 653 24.37 19.66 -18.55
CA SER A 653 24.34 18.59 -19.57
C SER A 653 23.07 17.75 -19.82
N SER A 654 22.75 17.57 -21.11
CA SER A 654 21.74 16.64 -21.67
C SER A 654 20.26 16.97 -21.38
N ALA A 655 19.58 17.53 -22.38
CA ALA A 655 18.14 17.76 -22.35
C ALA A 655 17.34 16.50 -22.74
N THR A 656 17.43 15.44 -21.93
CA THR A 656 16.49 14.31 -21.99
C THR A 656 15.22 14.67 -21.22
N ILE A 657 14.12 14.88 -21.93
CA ILE A 657 12.82 15.22 -21.32
C ILE A 657 12.28 14.00 -20.55
N SER A 658 12.40 14.01 -19.23
CA SER A 658 11.69 13.05 -18.37
C SER A 658 10.28 13.56 -18.10
N SER A 659 9.27 12.77 -18.46
CA SER A 659 7.83 13.08 -18.34
C SER A 659 7.31 13.02 -16.89
N SER A 660 8.04 13.64 -15.96
CA SER A 660 7.95 13.43 -14.51
C SER A 660 7.97 14.74 -13.71
N SER A 661 7.74 15.88 -14.37
CA SER A 661 7.78 17.21 -13.74
C SER A 661 6.79 18.20 -14.37
N GLU A 662 5.69 17.69 -14.93
CA GLU A 662 4.56 18.51 -15.35
C GLU A 662 3.74 18.93 -14.12
N VAL A 663 3.74 20.23 -13.85
CA VAL A 663 3.11 20.86 -12.68
C VAL A 663 2.01 21.79 -13.16
N THR A 664 0.76 21.55 -12.78
CA THR A 664 -0.34 22.48 -13.06
C THR A 664 -0.31 23.68 -12.10
N ALA A 665 -0.64 24.86 -12.62
CA ALA A 665 -0.99 26.05 -11.87
C ALA A 665 -2.51 26.25 -11.88
N GLN A 666 -3.06 26.75 -10.76
CA GLN A 666 -4.48 27.09 -10.62
C GLN A 666 -4.67 28.61 -10.77
N LEU A 667 -5.76 29.02 -11.42
CA LEU A 667 -6.25 30.41 -11.44
C LEU A 667 -6.65 30.81 -10.01
N MET A 668 -5.86 31.69 -9.39
CA MET A 668 -6.07 32.08 -7.99
C MET A 668 -6.55 33.52 -7.82
N ARG A 669 -6.20 34.45 -8.72
CA ARG A 669 -6.51 35.88 -8.58
C ARG A 669 -6.90 36.53 -9.91
N LEU A 670 -7.92 37.38 -9.89
CA LEU A 670 -8.29 38.26 -11.00
C LEU A 670 -8.04 39.71 -10.58
N TYR A 671 -7.11 40.38 -11.26
CA TYR A 671 -6.80 41.80 -11.04
C TYR A 671 -7.54 42.67 -12.04
N VAL A 672 -8.12 43.78 -11.58
CA VAL A 672 -8.80 44.79 -12.40
C VAL A 672 -8.42 46.19 -11.95
N VAL A 673 -7.94 47.03 -12.87
CA VAL A 673 -7.67 48.46 -12.65
C VAL A 673 -8.70 49.26 -13.44
N THR A 674 -9.49 50.09 -12.74
CA THR A 674 -10.57 50.87 -13.35
C THR A 674 -10.09 52.24 -13.84
N PRO A 675 -10.64 52.76 -14.96
CA PRO A 675 -10.44 54.15 -15.37
C PRO A 675 -11.04 55.13 -14.36
N ASP A 676 -10.61 56.40 -14.39
CA ASP A 676 -11.15 57.47 -13.51
C ASP A 676 -12.26 58.28 -14.22
N GLU A 677 -12.42 58.06 -15.53
CA GLU A 677 -13.50 58.57 -16.37
C GLU A 677 -14.87 57.95 -16.03
N ASP A 678 -15.95 58.49 -16.61
CA ASP A 678 -17.35 58.07 -16.36
C ASP A 678 -17.73 56.74 -17.02
N ILE A 679 -16.99 55.67 -16.70
CA ILE A 679 -17.22 54.31 -17.16
C ILE A 679 -17.16 53.37 -15.96
N THR A 680 -18.18 52.53 -15.81
CA THR A 680 -18.22 51.49 -14.78
C THR A 680 -17.79 50.16 -15.35
N ILE A 681 -16.94 49.43 -14.64
CA ILE A 681 -16.63 48.03 -14.94
C ILE A 681 -17.42 47.15 -13.97
N SER A 682 -18.06 46.09 -14.48
CA SER A 682 -18.78 45.10 -13.67
C SER A 682 -18.12 43.73 -13.76
N ILE A 683 -18.02 43.00 -12.64
CA ILE A 683 -17.61 41.60 -12.60
C ILE A 683 -18.80 40.70 -12.21
N GLU A 684 -18.94 39.57 -12.88
CA GLU A 684 -19.97 38.55 -12.69
C GLU A 684 -19.30 37.16 -12.89
N PRO A 685 -18.44 36.70 -11.96
CA PRO A 685 -17.56 35.57 -12.18
C PRO A 685 -18.27 34.24 -11.91
N LYS A 686 -18.33 33.37 -12.93
CA LYS A 686 -19.01 32.07 -12.85
C LYS A 686 -18.04 30.96 -13.26
N ILE A 687 -17.68 30.11 -12.31
CA ILE A 687 -16.85 28.91 -12.58
C ILE A 687 -17.77 27.73 -12.83
N LYS A 688 -17.49 26.98 -13.88
CA LYS A 688 -18.08 25.68 -14.19
C LYS A 688 -17.03 24.58 -13.99
N ILE A 689 -17.39 23.50 -13.30
CA ILE A 689 -16.54 22.31 -13.14
C ILE A 689 -17.28 21.08 -13.66
N ASN A 690 -16.64 20.32 -14.53
CA ASN A 690 -17.08 19.01 -15.01
C ASN A 690 -16.54 17.93 -14.05
N ILE A 691 -17.40 17.08 -13.50
CA ILE A 691 -16.98 16.08 -12.50
C ILE A 691 -16.26 14.92 -13.21
N PRO A 692 -15.02 14.54 -12.83
CA PRO A 692 -14.32 13.44 -13.47
C PRO A 692 -15.10 12.12 -13.42
N GLY A 693 -15.25 11.48 -14.57
CA GLY A 693 -16.05 10.25 -14.72
C GLY A 693 -17.57 10.45 -14.79
N SER A 694 -18.07 11.68 -14.98
CA SER A 694 -19.50 11.97 -15.11
C SER A 694 -19.79 13.09 -16.12
N ASP A 695 -20.91 12.98 -16.84
CA ASP A 695 -21.43 14.08 -17.69
C ASP A 695 -22.02 15.25 -16.87
N LYS A 696 -22.00 15.16 -15.54
CA LYS A 696 -22.47 16.21 -14.63
C LYS A 696 -21.44 17.33 -14.51
N SER A 697 -21.93 18.56 -14.60
CA SER A 697 -21.17 19.76 -14.26
C SER A 697 -21.84 20.57 -13.17
N ILE A 698 -21.05 21.05 -12.22
CA ILE A 698 -21.46 21.97 -11.15
C ILE A 698 -21.04 23.40 -11.49
N HIS A 699 -21.73 24.37 -10.89
CA HIS A 699 -21.24 25.74 -10.79
C HIS A 699 -20.71 26.00 -9.38
N VAL A 700 -19.98 27.10 -9.19
CA VAL A 700 -19.41 27.50 -7.90
C VAL A 700 -19.91 28.89 -7.57
N ASP A 701 -20.67 29.02 -6.48
CA ASP A 701 -21.05 30.33 -5.94
C ASP A 701 -19.82 31.00 -5.32
N LEU A 702 -19.37 32.09 -5.95
CA LEU A 702 -18.25 32.91 -5.46
C LEU A 702 -18.72 34.03 -4.52
N GLY A 703 -20.00 34.06 -4.14
CA GLY A 703 -20.61 35.14 -3.36
C GLY A 703 -21.00 36.37 -4.19
N ILE A 704 -20.94 36.29 -5.52
CA ILE A 704 -21.33 37.36 -6.46
C ILE A 704 -22.43 36.81 -7.37
N ARG A 705 -23.70 36.99 -6.97
CA ARG A 705 -24.87 36.41 -7.64
C ARG A 705 -25.40 37.28 -8.77
N ASP A 706 -25.35 38.60 -8.60
CA ASP A 706 -25.67 39.62 -9.59
C ASP A 706 -24.41 40.46 -9.92
N PRO A 707 -24.38 41.20 -11.05
CA PRO A 707 -23.20 41.96 -11.45
C PRO A 707 -22.73 42.96 -10.39
N LEU A 708 -21.47 42.84 -9.97
CA LEU A 708 -20.80 43.75 -9.04
C LEU A 708 -20.09 44.87 -9.81
N TYR A 709 -20.55 46.10 -9.62
CA TYR A 709 -20.00 47.32 -10.21
C TYR A 709 -18.83 47.88 -9.38
N LEU A 710 -17.64 47.94 -9.99
CA LEU A 710 -16.45 48.53 -9.40
C LEU A 710 -16.48 50.06 -9.50
N GLY A 711 -15.95 50.74 -8.49
CA GLY A 711 -15.80 52.20 -8.49
C GLY A 711 -14.68 52.68 -9.42
N PRO A 712 -14.76 53.93 -9.93
CA PRO A 712 -13.73 54.52 -10.79
C PRO A 712 -12.40 54.79 -10.04
N GLY A 713 -11.30 54.78 -10.80
CA GLY A 713 -9.96 55.17 -10.35
C GLY A 713 -9.33 54.23 -9.32
N GLY A 714 -9.69 52.94 -9.29
CA GLY A 714 -9.28 51.97 -8.26
C GLY A 714 -8.54 50.74 -8.81
N THR A 715 -7.75 50.10 -7.95
CA THR A 715 -7.07 48.81 -8.21
C THR A 715 -7.73 47.72 -7.36
N TYR A 716 -8.33 46.72 -7.99
CA TYR A 716 -9.09 45.65 -7.35
C TYR A 716 -8.46 44.27 -7.60
N VAL A 717 -8.63 43.34 -6.65
CA VAL A 717 -8.27 41.92 -6.82
C VAL A 717 -9.32 41.01 -6.20
N LEU A 718 -9.86 40.09 -6.99
CA LEU A 718 -10.69 38.97 -6.53
C LEU A 718 -9.81 37.72 -6.38
N ARG A 719 -9.69 37.20 -5.16
CA ARG A 719 -9.08 35.90 -4.85
C ARG A 719 -10.13 34.81 -4.94
N LEU A 720 -9.87 33.79 -5.74
CA LEU A 720 -10.72 32.61 -5.95
C LEU A 720 -10.42 31.49 -4.93
N PRO A 721 -11.40 30.62 -4.62
CA PRO A 721 -11.22 29.52 -3.68
C PRO A 721 -10.38 28.37 -4.25
N PHE A 722 -9.81 27.56 -3.37
CA PHE A 722 -9.54 26.16 -3.71
C PHE A 722 -10.85 25.39 -3.67
N ILE A 723 -11.22 24.75 -4.78
CA ILE A 723 -12.53 24.13 -4.95
C ILE A 723 -12.35 22.62 -4.78
N TYR A 724 -12.73 22.12 -3.60
CA TYR A 724 -12.50 20.73 -3.18
C TYR A 724 -13.80 19.94 -2.93
N ARG A 725 -14.95 20.62 -2.85
CA ARG A 725 -16.27 20.01 -2.65
C ARG A 725 -17.32 20.67 -3.54
N ASP A 726 -18.40 19.94 -3.82
CA ASP A 726 -19.56 20.45 -4.55
C ASP A 726 -20.52 21.26 -3.63
N GLU A 727 -21.62 21.76 -4.21
CA GLU A 727 -22.68 22.49 -3.49
C GLU A 727 -23.34 21.68 -2.35
N ASN A 728 -23.21 20.35 -2.37
CA ASN A 728 -23.73 19.44 -1.35
C ASN A 728 -22.68 19.10 -0.27
N GLY A 729 -21.45 19.60 -0.39
CA GLY A 729 -20.34 19.29 0.52
C GLY A 729 -19.67 17.92 0.26
N LEU A 730 -19.94 17.27 -0.86
CA LEU A 730 -19.29 16.03 -1.29
C LEU A 730 -17.92 16.34 -1.92
N PRO A 731 -16.86 15.54 -1.66
CA PRO A 731 -15.54 15.78 -2.22
C PRO A 731 -15.53 15.61 -3.75
N ILE A 732 -14.97 16.59 -4.46
CA ILE A 732 -14.79 16.52 -5.92
C ILE A 732 -13.59 15.60 -6.21
N PRO A 733 -13.73 14.55 -7.05
CA PRO A 733 -12.61 13.72 -7.46
C PRO A 733 -11.51 14.54 -8.12
N ILE A 734 -10.27 14.31 -7.71
CA ILE A 734 -9.10 15.00 -8.27
C ILE A 734 -8.68 14.24 -9.53
N GLU A 735 -8.86 14.87 -10.69
CA GLU A 735 -8.33 14.33 -11.94
C GLU A 735 -6.79 14.30 -11.90
N THR A 736 -6.25 13.12 -12.22
CA THR A 736 -4.82 12.77 -12.17
C THR A 736 -4.16 12.86 -13.54
N ASP A 737 -4.95 12.72 -14.61
CA ASP A 737 -4.55 13.01 -15.98
C ASP A 737 -4.46 14.54 -16.20
N ILE A 738 -3.32 15.02 -16.67
CA ILE A 738 -3.03 16.46 -16.72
C ILE A 738 -3.82 17.16 -17.84
N GLU A 739 -4.08 16.50 -18.96
CA GLU A 739 -4.87 17.07 -20.06
C GLU A 739 -6.34 17.20 -19.65
N ARG A 740 -6.92 16.13 -19.08
CA ARG A 740 -8.28 16.13 -18.55
C ARG A 740 -8.45 17.13 -17.41
N ARG A 741 -7.43 17.27 -16.55
CA ARG A 741 -7.43 18.26 -15.46
C ARG A 741 -7.45 19.70 -15.98
N MET A 742 -6.78 20.01 -17.10
CA MET A 742 -6.88 21.33 -17.72
C MET A 742 -8.26 21.60 -18.33
N ALA A 743 -8.97 20.56 -18.75
CA ALA A 743 -10.34 20.64 -19.29
C ALA A 743 -11.46 20.51 -18.22
N SER A 744 -11.13 20.19 -16.96
CA SER A 744 -12.14 19.88 -15.94
C SER A 744 -12.83 21.11 -15.35
N ALA A 745 -12.20 22.28 -15.36
CA ALA A 745 -12.74 23.47 -14.71
C ALA A 745 -12.43 24.76 -15.50
N VAL A 746 -13.44 25.61 -15.68
CA VAL A 746 -13.40 26.80 -16.54
C VAL A 746 -14.15 27.97 -15.87
N LEU A 747 -13.49 29.12 -15.75
CA LEU A 747 -14.15 30.41 -15.52
C LEU A 747 -14.78 30.86 -16.84
N GLN A 748 -16.10 31.02 -16.86
CA GLN A 748 -16.85 31.35 -18.07
C GLN A 748 -16.51 32.76 -18.58
N LYS A 749 -16.50 32.92 -19.90
CA LYS A 749 -16.33 34.19 -20.60
C LYS A 749 -17.38 35.24 -20.23
N ASP A 750 -17.14 36.48 -20.62
CA ASP A 750 -18.03 37.63 -20.37
C ASP A 750 -18.24 37.88 -18.85
N TYR A 751 -17.38 37.32 -18.00
CA TYR A 751 -17.34 37.54 -16.55
C TYR A 751 -16.99 38.98 -16.15
N ILE A 752 -16.53 39.80 -17.11
CA ILE A 752 -16.24 41.21 -16.92
C ILE A 752 -16.75 42.02 -18.11
N LYS A 753 -17.47 43.10 -17.81
CA LYS A 753 -18.16 43.95 -18.79
C LYS A 753 -17.91 45.42 -18.42
N PHE A 754 -18.07 46.33 -19.38
CA PHE A 754 -18.01 47.78 -19.13
C PHE A 754 -19.33 48.46 -19.52
N HIS A 755 -19.64 49.58 -18.87
CA HIS A 755 -20.91 50.27 -18.98
C HIS A 755 -20.69 51.79 -19.05
N TYR A 756 -21.39 52.45 -19.96
CA TYR A 756 -21.45 53.93 -20.07
C TYR A 756 -22.35 54.55 -18.98
N LYS A 757 -22.10 54.19 -17.72
CA LYS A 757 -22.70 54.77 -16.51
C LYS A 757 -21.60 55.11 -15.50
N LYS A 758 -21.85 56.09 -14.64
CA LYS A 758 -20.95 56.46 -13.53
C LYS A 758 -21.42 55.78 -12.24
N ALA A 759 -20.69 54.78 -11.76
CA ALA A 759 -20.90 54.22 -10.44
C ALA A 759 -20.38 55.15 -9.34
N SER A 760 -20.94 55.01 -8.14
CA SER A 760 -20.38 55.60 -6.93
C SER A 760 -18.95 55.09 -6.70
N LYS A 761 -18.04 55.97 -6.31
CA LYS A 761 -16.72 55.55 -5.83
C LYS A 761 -16.91 54.74 -4.55
N TRP A 762 -16.17 53.64 -4.42
CA TRP A 762 -16.14 52.87 -3.18
C TRP A 762 -15.66 53.80 -2.05
N ALA A 763 -16.46 53.92 -0.98
CA ALA A 763 -16.34 54.97 0.01
C ALA A 763 -15.21 54.67 1.01
N LEU A 764 -13.97 54.90 0.58
CA LEU A 764 -12.81 55.00 1.46
C LEU A 764 -13.04 56.17 2.44
N THR A 765 -13.36 55.85 3.69
CA THR A 765 -13.36 56.83 4.79
C THR A 765 -11.93 57.27 5.06
N GLY A 766 -11.68 58.58 4.97
CA GLY A 766 -10.36 59.19 5.16
C GLY A 766 -10.09 59.69 6.57
#